data_AF-A0A918F8X2-F1
#
_entry.id   AF-A0A918F8X2-F1
#
_cell.length_a   1.000
_cell.length_b   1.000
_cell.length_c   1.000
_cell.angle_alpha   90.00
_cell.angle_beta   90.00
_cell.angle_gamma   90.00
#
_symmetry.space_group_name_H-M   'P 1'
#
loop_
_entity.id
_entity.type
_entity.pdbx_description
1 polymer ?
#
loop_
_entity_poly.entity_id
_entity_poly.type
_entity_poly.pdbx_seq_one_letter_code
_entity_poly.pdbx_strand_id
1 'polypeptide(L)'
;MTGWQFWVDRGGTFTDIVARRPDGRLLTHKLLSDNPARYADAAVAGVRALLGDAQEPVESVRMGTTVATNALLERKGERTLLVVTRGFRDALRIAYQNRPHIFARRIDLPELLYERVVEVDERIAADGTVLRAPDPDALAEPLQEAYDDGIRALAVVCMHSHLHPAHEQAVGSLAARIGFPQISLSSEVSPLMKLVPRGDTAVVDAYLSPVLHRYVRHVADELHGVRLLFMQSNGGLAEASQFRGKDAILSGPAGGIVGMARMSQLAGFDRVIGFDMGGTSTDVSHFAGEYERVFTTQIAGVRLRAPMLDIHTVAAGGGSVLHFDGSRYRVGPDSAGADPGPACYRGGGPLAVTDANVMLGRIQSAHFPHVFGPHGDQPLDDTLVRERFTALAREIRGRTGDDRTPEQVAEGFLQIAVANIANAVKRISVQKGHDVTRYALTTFGGAGGQHACMVADSLGIRTVLVPPMAGVLSALGIGLADTTTMREQSVEAPLQAASMPAILKTADELEVAARAELLAEDVPDDRIQVTRRAQLRYDGTDTTLTVELTEPAAMRHAFEERHRATYSFTLDRPIVVEALSVEATGITEPPDLSALAPYEGRTAAPETVRLHTGGTWRDVPLHRREDLPPGETVTGPAIITEAGATTVVDDGWRAAATHGGHLLMERAAITQSSDLDTKADPVLLEVFNNLFMSIAEQMGARLESTAQSVNIKERLDFSCALFDPDGNLVANAPHIPVHLGSMGTSVKEVIRRRGPAMRPGDTYAVNDPYHGGTHLPDVTVITPVFDTKDSTDTERDRILFYVASRGHHAEIGGIAPGSMPANSRTLDEEGVLFDNWLLAENGRFREEETLRLLTEASYPSRNPRTNIADLRAQIAANQKGVDEVARMIENFGLDVVQAYMRHVQDNAEEAVRRVIDALDDGEYAYETDAGAVIRVRVRVDRENRSATVDFTGTSPQLATNFNAPSSVVNAAVLYVFRTLVADDIPLNDGCLRPLKIIVPRGSLLAPEPPAAVVAGNVETSQAITGALYAALGVQAEGSGTMNNVTFGNERHQYYETVASGSGAGDGFPGASVVQTHMTNSRLTDPEVLEWRLPVRLDEFAVRHGSGGSGRWRGGDGAVRRIRFLEPMAVSTLSQHRRVPPYGMAGGAPGALGANRVERADGTVAELGGSDSVDVSPGDVLVIETPGGGGFGPPPHDPIKQEK
;
A
#
# COMPACT_ATOMS: atom_id res chain seq x y z
N MET A 1 18.72 -23.22 35.59
CA MET A 1 17.26 -23.13 35.33
C MET A 1 16.62 -24.39 35.88
N THR A 2 15.49 -24.29 36.60
CA THR A 2 14.90 -25.40 37.36
C THR A 2 13.43 -25.68 37.02
N GLY A 3 12.87 -25.04 35.98
CA GLY A 3 11.47 -25.18 35.57
C GLY A 3 11.27 -25.30 34.06
N TRP A 4 10.05 -25.62 33.65
CA TRP A 4 9.64 -25.69 32.24
C TRP A 4 9.50 -24.31 31.62
N GLN A 5 9.86 -24.17 30.35
CA GLN A 5 9.57 -22.96 29.55
C GLN A 5 8.71 -23.37 28.35
N PHE A 6 7.66 -22.62 28.07
CA PHE A 6 6.79 -22.84 26.90
C PHE A 6 6.84 -21.65 25.96
N TRP A 7 6.98 -21.91 24.68
CA TRP A 7 6.99 -20.90 23.62
C TRP A 7 5.87 -21.24 22.65
N VAL A 8 4.94 -20.31 22.47
CA VAL A 8 3.67 -20.57 21.80
C VAL A 8 3.44 -19.56 20.70
N ASP A 9 3.20 -20.02 19.48
CA ASP A 9 2.67 -19.20 18.40
C ASP A 9 1.23 -19.61 18.10
N ARG A 10 0.28 -18.72 18.38
CA ARG A 10 -1.13 -18.94 18.06
C ARG A 10 -1.45 -18.32 16.69
N GLY A 11 -1.25 -19.10 15.63
CA GLY A 11 -1.57 -18.73 14.25
C GLY A 11 -3.06 -18.85 13.91
N GLY A 12 -3.44 -18.59 12.66
CA GLY A 12 -4.82 -18.67 12.18
C GLY A 12 -5.34 -20.11 12.01
N THR A 13 -4.50 -21.02 11.48
CA THR A 13 -4.89 -22.43 11.25
C THR A 13 -4.46 -23.34 12.40
N PHE A 14 -3.22 -23.22 12.85
CA PHE A 14 -2.62 -24.06 13.89
C PHE A 14 -1.98 -23.22 15.00
N THR A 15 -2.02 -23.76 16.22
CA THR A 15 -1.27 -23.28 17.37
C THR A 15 -0.06 -24.19 17.56
N ASP A 16 1.12 -23.58 17.49
CA ASP A 16 2.42 -24.24 17.53
C ASP A 16 3.06 -24.01 18.90
N ILE A 17 3.52 -25.08 19.53
CA ILE A 17 4.12 -25.04 20.86
C ILE A 17 5.49 -25.72 20.83
N VAL A 18 6.48 -25.01 21.37
CA VAL A 18 7.80 -25.54 21.69
C VAL A 18 7.97 -25.47 23.20
N ALA A 19 8.19 -26.62 23.85
CA ALA A 19 8.43 -26.69 25.29
C ALA A 19 9.87 -27.09 25.58
N ARG A 20 10.55 -26.32 26.42
CA ARG A 20 11.85 -26.65 26.96
C ARG A 20 11.71 -27.23 28.35
N ARG A 21 12.16 -28.48 28.48
CA ARG A 21 12.20 -29.21 29.76
C ARG A 21 13.26 -28.63 30.70
N PRO A 22 13.16 -28.87 32.02
CA PRO A 22 14.21 -28.52 32.98
C PRO A 22 15.58 -29.14 32.65
N ASP A 23 15.60 -30.28 31.93
CA ASP A 23 16.83 -30.95 31.47
C ASP A 23 17.38 -30.39 30.14
N GLY A 24 16.74 -29.38 29.57
CA GLY A 24 17.16 -28.69 28.35
C GLY A 24 16.59 -29.27 27.04
N ARG A 25 15.92 -30.43 27.05
CA ARG A 25 15.32 -31.01 25.83
C ARG A 25 14.13 -30.19 25.34
N LEU A 26 13.99 -30.09 24.02
CA LEU A 26 12.87 -29.44 23.35
C LEU A 26 11.83 -30.46 22.91
N LEU A 27 10.56 -30.16 23.14
CA LEU A 27 9.40 -30.91 22.68
C LEU A 27 8.53 -30.01 21.81
N THR A 28 7.83 -30.57 20.83
CA THR A 28 6.91 -29.83 19.97
C THR A 28 5.50 -30.39 20.06
N HIS A 29 4.51 -29.51 19.90
CA HIS A 29 3.11 -29.91 19.78
C HIS A 29 2.36 -28.94 18.87
N LYS A 30 1.40 -29.45 18.11
CA LYS A 30 0.62 -28.69 17.11
C LYS A 30 -0.85 -29.05 17.25
N LEU A 31 -1.69 -28.03 17.43
CA LEU A 31 -3.14 -28.17 17.56
C LEU A 31 -3.83 -27.25 16.55
N LEU A 32 -5.09 -27.52 16.20
CA LEU A 32 -5.90 -26.55 15.43
C LEU A 32 -6.13 -25.31 16.30
N SER A 33 -5.95 -24.10 15.75
CA SER A 33 -6.09 -22.86 16.52
C SER A 33 -7.50 -22.61 17.03
N ASP A 34 -8.50 -23.12 16.32
CA ASP A 34 -9.90 -23.09 16.72
C ASP A 34 -10.51 -24.48 16.57
N ASN A 35 -10.98 -25.04 17.69
CA ASN A 35 -11.69 -26.32 17.75
C ASN A 35 -12.53 -26.38 19.04
N PRO A 36 -13.64 -25.61 19.10
CA PRO A 36 -14.41 -25.44 20.33
C PRO A 36 -15.05 -26.74 20.83
N ALA A 37 -15.17 -27.76 19.96
CA ALA A 37 -15.63 -29.08 20.33
C ALA A 37 -14.64 -29.87 21.20
N ARG A 38 -13.36 -29.45 21.27
CA ARG A 38 -12.29 -30.17 21.98
C ARG A 38 -11.65 -29.40 23.12
N TYR A 39 -11.43 -28.10 22.97
CA TYR A 39 -10.77 -27.26 23.97
C TYR A 39 -11.23 -25.81 23.88
N ALA A 40 -11.16 -25.09 25.01
CA ALA A 40 -11.50 -23.68 25.09
C ALA A 40 -10.38 -22.78 24.55
N ASP A 41 -9.12 -23.13 24.81
CA ASP A 41 -7.95 -22.44 24.30
C ASP A 41 -6.84 -23.43 23.94
N ALA A 42 -6.33 -23.33 22.71
CA ALA A 42 -5.34 -24.27 22.17
C ALA A 42 -3.98 -24.17 22.87
N ALA A 43 -3.57 -22.96 23.30
CA ALA A 43 -2.29 -22.76 23.97
C ALA A 43 -2.31 -23.41 25.36
N VAL A 44 -3.35 -23.15 26.15
CA VAL A 44 -3.52 -23.75 27.49
C VAL A 44 -3.63 -25.28 27.38
N ALA A 45 -4.44 -25.78 26.43
CA ALA A 45 -4.60 -27.21 26.21
C ALA A 45 -3.28 -27.89 25.85
N GLY A 46 -2.49 -27.30 24.96
CA GLY A 46 -1.22 -27.87 24.54
C GLY A 46 -0.13 -27.79 25.63
N VAL A 47 -0.09 -26.71 26.43
CA VAL A 47 0.77 -26.63 27.63
C VAL A 47 0.43 -27.76 28.61
N ARG A 48 -0.86 -27.97 28.90
CA ARG A 48 -1.31 -29.06 29.78
C ARG A 48 -0.98 -30.45 29.22
N ALA A 49 -1.16 -30.66 27.91
CA ALA A 49 -0.85 -31.92 27.25
C ALA A 49 0.64 -32.28 27.34
N LEU A 50 1.53 -31.29 27.19
CA LEU A 50 2.98 -31.47 27.28
C LEU A 50 3.47 -31.63 28.73
N LEU A 51 2.82 -30.98 29.71
CA LEU A 51 3.12 -31.17 31.13
C LEU A 51 2.71 -32.56 31.62
N GLY A 52 1.53 -33.05 31.23
CA GLY A 52 0.98 -34.31 31.75
C GLY A 52 0.92 -34.31 33.27
N ASP A 53 1.54 -35.31 33.91
CA ASP A 53 1.63 -35.46 35.38
C ASP A 53 2.91 -34.83 36.00
N ALA A 54 3.67 -34.04 35.23
CA ALA A 54 4.91 -33.42 35.71
C ALA A 54 4.68 -32.53 36.94
N GLN A 55 5.60 -32.60 37.90
CA GLN A 55 5.53 -31.87 39.18
C GLN A 55 6.46 -30.63 39.21
N GLU A 56 7.34 -30.52 38.21
CA GLU A 56 8.27 -29.40 38.07
C GLU A 56 7.53 -28.10 37.72
N PRO A 57 7.96 -26.95 38.28
CA PRO A 57 7.27 -25.69 38.07
C PRO A 57 7.41 -25.20 36.61
N VAL A 58 6.42 -24.46 36.14
CA VAL A 58 6.52 -23.69 34.89
C VAL A 58 7.18 -22.35 35.22
N GLU A 59 8.36 -22.11 34.65
CA GLU A 59 9.13 -20.89 34.86
C GLU A 59 8.54 -19.72 34.08
N SER A 60 8.23 -19.93 32.80
CA SER A 60 7.63 -18.90 31.94
C SER A 60 6.89 -19.49 30.75
N VAL A 61 5.94 -18.70 30.25
CA VAL A 61 5.27 -18.92 28.96
C VAL A 61 5.48 -17.66 28.11
N ARG A 62 6.09 -17.83 26.95
CA ARG A 62 6.31 -16.79 25.94
C ARG A 62 5.34 -17.02 24.79
N MET A 63 4.59 -16.01 24.37
CA MET A 63 3.50 -16.20 23.43
C MET A 63 3.42 -15.11 22.36
N GLY A 64 3.30 -15.52 21.10
CA GLY A 64 2.81 -14.70 19.99
C GLY A 64 1.34 -15.00 19.76
N THR A 65 0.57 -13.97 19.41
CA THR A 65 -0.88 -14.12 19.24
C THR A 65 -1.41 -13.32 18.06
N THR A 66 -2.28 -13.96 17.27
CA THR A 66 -3.02 -13.30 16.20
C THR A 66 -4.31 -12.63 16.69
N VAL A 67 -4.63 -12.66 18.00
CA VAL A 67 -5.88 -12.12 18.56
C VAL A 67 -6.10 -10.65 18.19
N ALA A 68 -5.10 -9.78 18.35
CA ALA A 68 -5.22 -8.37 17.97
C ALA A 68 -5.38 -8.19 16.47
N THR A 69 -4.57 -8.89 15.66
CA THR A 69 -4.65 -8.86 14.20
C THR A 69 -6.03 -9.30 13.71
N ASN A 70 -6.57 -10.41 14.23
CA ASN A 70 -7.88 -10.93 13.86
C ASN A 70 -9.00 -10.01 14.35
N ALA A 71 -8.92 -9.47 15.58
CA ALA A 71 -9.89 -8.50 16.07
C ALA A 71 -9.93 -7.23 15.21
N LEU A 72 -8.78 -6.79 14.69
CA LEU A 72 -8.70 -5.66 13.76
C LEU A 72 -9.32 -6.01 12.39
N LEU A 73 -8.97 -7.17 11.82
CA LEU A 73 -9.46 -7.64 10.52
C LEU A 73 -10.97 -7.92 10.53
N GLU A 74 -11.47 -8.53 11.61
CA GLU A 74 -12.88 -8.92 11.78
C GLU A 74 -13.74 -7.81 12.40
N ARG A 75 -13.14 -6.66 12.76
CA ARG A 75 -13.81 -5.53 13.42
C ARG A 75 -14.49 -5.93 14.73
N LYS A 76 -13.80 -6.73 15.55
CA LYS A 76 -14.25 -7.25 16.86
C LYS A 76 -13.48 -6.67 18.05
N GLY A 77 -13.12 -5.38 17.99
CA GLY A 77 -12.54 -4.64 19.12
C GLY A 77 -13.57 -4.00 20.04
N GLU A 78 -13.08 -3.16 20.95
CA GLU A 78 -13.92 -2.47 21.94
C GLU A 78 -14.63 -1.25 21.34
N ARG A 79 -15.87 -0.99 21.77
CA ARG A 79 -16.58 0.24 21.40
C ARG A 79 -15.78 1.45 21.87
N THR A 80 -15.38 2.30 20.93
CA THR A 80 -14.39 3.35 21.15
C THR A 80 -14.96 4.74 20.85
N LEU A 81 -14.75 5.68 21.78
CA LEU A 81 -15.00 7.11 21.61
C LEU A 81 -13.73 7.81 21.11
N LEU A 82 -13.87 8.73 20.16
CA LEU A 82 -12.82 9.66 19.77
C LEU A 82 -13.08 11.05 20.37
N VAL A 83 -12.11 11.61 21.07
CA VAL A 83 -12.08 13.02 21.49
C VAL A 83 -11.05 13.75 20.64
N VAL A 84 -11.43 14.80 19.93
CA VAL A 84 -10.56 15.50 18.95
C VAL A 84 -10.73 17.01 19.02
N THR A 85 -9.72 17.77 18.61
CA THR A 85 -9.81 19.23 18.48
C THR A 85 -11.03 19.65 17.66
N ARG A 86 -11.73 20.68 18.12
CA ARG A 86 -12.87 21.27 17.41
C ARG A 86 -12.50 21.71 15.98
N GLY A 87 -13.37 21.38 15.03
CA GLY A 87 -13.16 21.58 13.60
C GLY A 87 -12.52 20.39 12.90
N PHE A 88 -12.18 19.32 13.63
CA PHE A 88 -11.49 18.13 13.11
C PHE A 88 -12.25 16.83 13.38
N ARG A 89 -13.55 16.89 13.69
CA ARG A 89 -14.38 15.71 13.96
C ARG A 89 -14.27 14.59 12.92
N ASP A 90 -14.10 14.95 11.65
CA ASP A 90 -14.05 13.99 10.54
C ASP A 90 -12.62 13.76 10.03
N ALA A 91 -11.58 14.30 10.69
CA ALA A 91 -10.20 14.28 10.18
C ALA A 91 -9.70 12.86 9.89
N LEU A 92 -9.98 11.90 10.77
CA LEU A 92 -9.56 10.49 10.56
C LEU A 92 -10.38 9.80 9.46
N ARG A 93 -11.67 10.17 9.32
CA ARG A 93 -12.59 9.64 8.30
C ARG A 93 -12.29 10.18 6.91
N ILE A 94 -11.98 11.47 6.81
CA ILE A 94 -11.54 12.11 5.56
C ILE A 94 -10.12 11.67 5.22
N ALA A 95 -9.29 11.42 6.24
CA ALA A 95 -7.98 10.82 6.05
C ALA A 95 -7.11 11.73 5.15
N TYR A 96 -6.57 11.18 4.09
CA TYR A 96 -5.86 11.91 3.04
C TYR A 96 -6.70 12.04 1.78
N GLN A 97 -8.03 12.02 1.90
CA GLN A 97 -9.06 12.23 0.86
C GLN A 97 -9.04 11.33 -0.39
N ASN A 98 -8.00 10.53 -0.59
CA ASN A 98 -7.85 9.64 -1.74
C ASN A 98 -8.76 8.40 -1.62
N ARG A 99 -9.31 7.94 -2.74
CA ARG A 99 -10.03 6.66 -2.81
C ARG A 99 -9.06 5.47 -2.90
N PRO A 100 -9.39 4.30 -2.32
CA PRO A 100 -8.55 3.11 -2.38
C PRO A 100 -8.40 2.53 -3.80
N HIS A 101 -9.48 2.48 -4.58
CA HIS A 101 -9.50 1.88 -5.92
C HIS A 101 -9.95 2.91 -6.97
N ILE A 102 -9.05 3.32 -7.85
CA ILE A 102 -9.30 4.49 -8.72
C ILE A 102 -10.41 4.30 -9.77
N PHE A 103 -10.67 3.06 -10.17
CA PHE A 103 -11.67 2.70 -11.19
C PHE A 103 -13.01 2.22 -10.59
N ALA A 104 -13.12 2.13 -9.27
CA ALA A 104 -14.35 1.70 -8.63
C ALA A 104 -15.40 2.82 -8.68
N ARG A 105 -16.60 2.50 -9.20
CA ARG A 105 -17.76 3.40 -9.17
C ARG A 105 -18.37 3.49 -7.77
N ARG A 106 -18.56 2.32 -7.14
CA ARG A 106 -18.85 2.22 -5.71
C ARG A 106 -17.55 2.40 -4.94
N ILE A 107 -17.43 3.51 -4.23
CA ILE A 107 -16.25 3.82 -3.42
C ILE A 107 -16.50 3.32 -2.00
N ASP A 108 -15.91 2.18 -1.66
CA ASP A 108 -15.91 1.66 -0.30
C ASP A 108 -14.67 2.21 0.44
N LEU A 109 -14.91 3.04 1.45
CA LEU A 109 -13.87 3.59 2.32
C LEU A 109 -13.60 2.64 3.49
N PRO A 110 -12.38 2.63 4.06
CA PRO A 110 -12.09 1.86 5.26
C PRO A 110 -13.09 2.16 6.38
N GLU A 111 -13.53 1.10 7.04
CA GLU A 111 -14.43 1.20 8.20
C GLU A 111 -13.70 1.87 9.38
N LEU A 112 -14.43 2.73 10.10
CA LEU A 112 -13.92 3.42 11.27
C LEU A 112 -13.87 2.48 12.48
N LEU A 113 -12.85 2.64 13.32
CA LEU A 113 -12.71 1.88 14.57
C LEU A 113 -13.39 2.56 15.78
N TYR A 114 -13.83 3.80 15.62
CA TYR A 114 -14.57 4.56 16.63
C TYR A 114 -16.02 4.74 16.19
N GLU A 115 -16.95 4.81 17.16
CA GLU A 115 -18.39 4.91 16.88
C GLU A 115 -18.95 6.32 17.11
N ARG A 116 -18.29 7.13 17.94
CA ARG A 116 -18.74 8.49 18.30
C ARG A 116 -17.54 9.42 18.42
N VAL A 117 -17.77 10.70 18.12
CA VAL A 117 -16.77 11.77 18.22
C VAL A 117 -17.28 12.86 19.16
N VAL A 118 -16.43 13.31 20.07
CA VAL A 118 -16.62 14.51 20.89
C VAL A 118 -15.53 15.51 20.51
N GLU A 119 -15.93 16.73 20.19
CA GLU A 119 -14.99 17.81 19.92
C GLU A 119 -14.65 18.54 21.22
N VAL A 120 -13.35 18.74 21.47
CA VAL A 120 -12.84 19.59 22.54
C VAL A 120 -12.51 20.97 21.97
N ASP A 121 -12.87 22.05 22.69
CA ASP A 121 -12.57 23.43 22.27
C ASP A 121 -11.22 23.89 22.83
N GLU A 122 -10.13 23.29 22.34
CA GLU A 122 -8.75 23.63 22.64
C GLU A 122 -7.97 23.95 21.36
N ARG A 123 -6.83 24.63 21.47
CA ARG A 123 -5.95 24.87 20.34
C ARG A 123 -4.52 25.17 20.73
N ILE A 124 -3.59 24.51 20.05
CA ILE A 124 -2.15 24.77 20.08
C ILE A 124 -1.72 25.25 18.67
N ALA A 125 -0.75 26.16 18.60
CA ALA A 125 -0.12 26.60 17.35
C ALA A 125 1.07 25.67 16.98
N ALA A 126 1.51 25.72 15.71
CA ALA A 126 2.61 24.88 15.23
C ALA A 126 3.97 25.14 15.92
N ASP A 127 4.11 26.25 16.66
CA ASP A 127 5.29 26.58 17.47
C ASP A 127 5.15 26.14 18.95
N GLY A 128 4.05 25.46 19.30
CA GLY A 128 3.74 25.02 20.67
C GLY A 128 2.98 26.05 21.52
N THR A 129 2.69 27.25 21.00
CA THR A 129 1.94 28.27 21.75
C THR A 129 0.50 27.81 22.01
N VAL A 130 0.07 27.86 23.28
CA VAL A 130 -1.34 27.60 23.66
C VAL A 130 -2.21 28.79 23.25
N LEU A 131 -3.09 28.56 22.28
CA LEU A 131 -4.05 29.56 21.79
C LEU A 131 -5.38 29.48 22.54
N ARG A 132 -5.77 28.26 22.95
CA ARG A 132 -6.96 27.99 23.76
C ARG A 132 -6.75 26.73 24.59
N ALA A 133 -6.96 26.81 25.91
CA ALA A 133 -6.90 25.65 26.81
C ALA A 133 -8.22 24.88 26.78
N PRO A 134 -8.22 23.55 27.01
CA PRO A 134 -9.45 22.75 27.09
C PRO A 134 -10.28 23.16 28.31
N ASP A 135 -11.61 23.09 28.18
CA ASP A 135 -12.57 23.29 29.26
C ASP A 135 -13.11 21.94 29.76
N PRO A 136 -12.65 21.44 30.93
CA PRO A 136 -13.10 20.16 31.46
C PRO A 136 -14.59 20.12 31.83
N ASP A 137 -15.18 21.27 32.20
CA ASP A 137 -16.58 21.31 32.62
C ASP A 137 -17.50 21.12 31.42
N ALA A 138 -17.16 21.74 30.27
CA ALA A 138 -17.88 21.56 29.01
C ALA A 138 -17.75 20.14 28.44
N LEU A 139 -16.68 19.40 28.78
CA LEU A 139 -16.46 18.02 28.34
C LEU A 139 -17.11 16.96 29.23
N ALA A 140 -17.45 17.30 30.48
CA ALA A 140 -17.91 16.30 31.45
C ALA A 140 -19.21 15.61 31.02
N GLU A 141 -20.20 16.38 30.56
CA GLU A 141 -21.49 15.86 30.10
C GLU A 141 -21.37 14.93 28.88
N PRO A 142 -20.78 15.33 27.74
CA PRO A 142 -20.69 14.45 26.56
C PRO A 142 -19.85 13.18 26.81
N LEU A 143 -18.83 13.26 27.67
CA LEU A 143 -18.06 12.07 28.08
C LEU A 143 -18.87 11.14 28.98
N GLN A 144 -19.68 11.69 29.88
CA GLN A 144 -20.57 10.91 30.74
C GLN A 144 -21.66 10.22 29.90
N GLU A 145 -22.28 10.91 28.95
CA GLU A 145 -23.28 10.32 28.05
C GLU A 145 -22.69 9.15 27.24
N ALA A 146 -21.50 9.31 26.67
CA ALA A 146 -20.81 8.23 25.97
C ALA A 146 -20.55 7.02 26.86
N TYR A 147 -20.16 7.25 28.12
CA TYR A 147 -19.97 6.20 29.10
C TYR A 147 -21.31 5.51 29.45
N ASP A 148 -22.37 6.26 29.67
CA ASP A 148 -23.68 5.71 30.04
C ASP A 148 -24.28 4.88 28.89
N ASP A 149 -23.98 5.23 27.64
CA ASP A 149 -24.33 4.48 26.42
C ASP A 149 -23.49 3.19 26.20
N GLY A 150 -22.59 2.87 27.14
CA GLY A 150 -21.81 1.63 27.13
C GLY A 150 -20.48 1.70 26.38
N ILE A 151 -20.00 2.88 25.98
CA ILE A 151 -18.66 3.04 25.39
C ILE A 151 -17.62 2.97 26.51
N ARG A 152 -16.58 2.14 26.37
CA ARG A 152 -15.60 1.87 27.43
C ARG A 152 -14.15 2.13 27.05
N ALA A 153 -13.87 2.33 25.77
CA ALA A 153 -12.56 2.77 25.30
C ALA A 153 -12.63 4.22 24.79
N LEU A 154 -11.58 4.99 25.02
CA LEU A 154 -11.50 6.39 24.65
C LEU A 154 -10.12 6.71 24.05
N ALA A 155 -10.09 7.32 22.88
CA ALA A 155 -8.89 7.89 22.26
C ALA A 155 -8.96 9.42 22.28
N VAL A 156 -7.90 10.10 22.71
CA VAL A 156 -7.79 11.58 22.69
C VAL A 156 -6.74 12.00 21.68
N VAL A 157 -7.12 12.87 20.73
CA VAL A 157 -6.26 13.31 19.63
C VAL A 157 -6.38 14.82 19.45
N CYS A 158 -5.46 15.59 20.04
CA CYS A 158 -5.42 17.04 19.89
C CYS A 158 -4.40 17.46 18.81
N MET A 159 -4.68 18.55 18.08
CA MET A 159 -3.72 19.19 17.19
C MET A 159 -2.49 19.68 17.96
N HIS A 160 -1.31 19.38 17.41
CA HIS A 160 0.02 19.68 17.94
C HIS A 160 0.29 19.11 19.34
N SER A 161 -0.40 18.04 19.74
CA SER A 161 -0.23 17.42 21.07
C SER A 161 1.13 16.79 21.31
N HIS A 162 1.85 16.43 20.24
CA HIS A 162 3.25 16.00 20.29
C HIS A 162 4.19 17.11 20.81
N LEU A 163 3.83 18.39 20.67
CA LEU A 163 4.55 19.53 21.26
C LEU A 163 4.04 19.88 22.66
N HIS A 164 2.74 19.73 22.91
CA HIS A 164 2.11 20.14 24.18
C HIS A 164 1.09 19.08 24.68
N PRO A 165 1.55 17.99 25.32
CA PRO A 165 0.71 16.85 25.71
C PRO A 165 -0.31 17.16 26.84
N ALA A 166 -0.11 18.27 27.57
CA ALA A 166 -0.91 18.56 28.76
C ALA A 166 -2.42 18.74 28.49
N HIS A 167 -2.82 19.12 27.28
CA HIS A 167 -4.25 19.18 26.91
C HIS A 167 -4.88 17.79 26.89
N GLU A 168 -4.24 16.81 26.25
CA GLU A 168 -4.73 15.44 26.22
C GLU A 168 -4.73 14.81 27.61
N GLN A 169 -3.71 15.08 28.43
CA GLN A 169 -3.63 14.60 29.82
C GLN A 169 -4.77 15.12 30.70
N ALA A 170 -5.20 16.37 30.51
CA ALA A 170 -6.33 16.95 31.22
C ALA A 170 -7.65 16.23 30.86
N VAL A 171 -7.86 15.95 29.57
CA VAL A 171 -9.02 15.19 29.08
C VAL A 171 -8.98 13.75 29.59
N GLY A 172 -7.82 13.08 29.51
CA GLY A 172 -7.64 11.73 30.03
C GLY A 172 -7.92 11.62 31.53
N SER A 173 -7.47 12.60 32.31
CA SER A 173 -7.75 12.66 33.75
C SER A 173 -9.24 12.81 34.05
N LEU A 174 -10.00 13.54 33.23
CA LEU A 174 -11.45 13.65 33.35
C LEU A 174 -12.14 12.32 33.00
N ALA A 175 -11.76 11.70 31.89
CA ALA A 175 -12.29 10.40 31.48
C ALA A 175 -12.05 9.30 32.53
N ALA A 176 -10.87 9.31 33.17
CA ALA A 176 -10.55 8.38 34.25
C ALA A 176 -11.46 8.58 35.47
N ARG A 177 -11.82 9.82 35.81
CA ARG A 177 -12.78 10.12 36.89
C ARG A 177 -14.20 9.67 36.58
N ILE A 178 -14.62 9.74 35.33
CA ILE A 178 -15.92 9.23 34.86
C ILE A 178 -15.96 7.69 34.94
N GLY A 179 -14.82 7.04 34.71
CA GLY A 179 -14.65 5.60 34.90
C GLY A 179 -14.35 4.81 33.63
N PHE A 180 -13.86 5.47 32.56
CA PHE A 180 -13.39 4.79 31.35
C PHE A 180 -12.22 3.84 31.70
N PRO A 181 -12.34 2.52 31.47
CA PRO A 181 -11.29 1.56 31.80
C PRO A 181 -10.10 1.57 30.84
N GLN A 182 -10.28 2.06 29.60
CA GLN A 182 -9.21 2.19 28.60
C GLN A 182 -9.19 3.61 28.04
N ILE A 183 -8.05 4.28 28.17
CA ILE A 183 -7.81 5.64 27.69
C ILE A 183 -6.47 5.66 26.96
N SER A 184 -6.49 6.04 25.68
CA SER A 184 -5.30 6.16 24.84
C SER A 184 -5.10 7.61 24.43
N LEU A 185 -4.06 8.25 24.96
CA LEU A 185 -3.68 9.61 24.59
C LEU A 185 -2.72 9.56 23.41
N SER A 186 -3.02 10.27 22.34
CA SER A 186 -2.21 10.25 21.12
C SER A 186 -0.78 10.75 21.35
N SER A 187 -0.59 11.70 22.28
CA SER A 187 0.71 12.20 22.70
C SER A 187 1.54 11.21 23.52
N GLU A 188 0.95 10.10 24.00
CA GLU A 188 1.67 9.03 24.70
C GLU A 188 1.86 7.81 23.81
N VAL A 189 0.84 7.49 23.00
CA VAL A 189 0.83 6.31 22.13
C VAL A 189 1.73 6.50 20.91
N SER A 190 1.75 7.70 20.31
CA SER A 190 2.57 8.03 19.14
C SER A 190 2.98 9.50 19.19
N PRO A 191 4.03 9.87 19.97
CA PRO A 191 4.43 11.26 20.24
C PRO A 191 5.17 11.92 19.07
N LEU A 192 4.59 11.86 17.87
CA LEU A 192 5.18 12.31 16.60
C LEU A 192 4.21 13.22 15.84
N MET A 193 4.76 14.14 15.04
CA MET A 193 4.00 15.05 14.16
C MET A 193 3.18 14.28 13.10
N LYS A 194 2.06 14.86 12.65
CA LYS A 194 1.00 14.37 11.74
C LYS A 194 -0.23 13.87 12.50
N LEU A 195 -1.33 14.63 12.41
CA LEU A 195 -2.59 14.39 13.13
C LEU A 195 -3.20 13.03 12.76
N VAL A 196 -3.27 12.73 11.47
CA VAL A 196 -4.00 11.57 10.96
C VAL A 196 -3.39 10.23 11.40
N PRO A 197 -2.09 9.94 11.13
CA PRO A 197 -1.48 8.67 11.54
C PRO A 197 -1.33 8.55 13.06
N ARG A 198 -1.09 9.67 13.76
CA ARG A 198 -1.05 9.69 15.23
C ARG A 198 -2.43 9.35 15.81
N GLY A 199 -3.49 9.96 15.26
CA GLY A 199 -4.86 9.71 15.68
C GLY A 199 -5.33 8.29 15.40
N ASP A 200 -5.08 7.75 14.21
CA ASP A 200 -5.42 6.35 13.90
C ASP A 200 -4.69 5.38 14.84
N THR A 201 -3.43 5.64 15.17
CA THR A 201 -2.66 4.80 16.12
C THR A 201 -3.27 4.83 17.52
N ALA A 202 -3.68 6.00 18.01
CA ALA A 202 -4.35 6.14 19.31
C ALA A 202 -5.70 5.41 19.34
N VAL A 203 -6.45 5.47 18.24
CA VAL A 203 -7.73 4.74 18.10
C VAL A 203 -7.49 3.23 18.06
N VAL A 204 -6.52 2.74 17.29
CA VAL A 204 -6.17 1.31 17.25
C VAL A 204 -5.81 0.80 18.63
N ASP A 205 -5.00 1.55 19.37
CA ASP A 205 -4.61 1.20 20.72
C ASP A 205 -5.81 1.12 21.68
N ALA A 206 -6.70 2.11 21.66
CA ALA A 206 -7.93 2.11 22.46
C ALA A 206 -8.86 0.94 22.10
N TYR A 207 -8.97 0.64 20.80
CA TYR A 207 -9.85 -0.39 20.24
C TYR A 207 -9.39 -1.82 20.57
N LEU A 208 -8.07 -2.07 20.52
CA LEU A 208 -7.52 -3.43 20.63
C LEU A 208 -7.02 -3.79 22.03
N SER A 209 -6.52 -2.83 22.82
CA SER A 209 -5.96 -3.13 24.15
C SER A 209 -6.94 -3.89 25.07
N PRO A 210 -8.25 -3.56 25.13
CA PRO A 210 -9.20 -4.31 25.95
C PRO A 210 -9.36 -5.78 25.53
N VAL A 211 -9.30 -6.07 24.22
CA VAL A 211 -9.39 -7.45 23.70
C VAL A 211 -8.17 -8.25 24.16
N LEU A 212 -6.98 -7.64 24.03
CA LEU A 212 -5.73 -8.26 24.48
C LEU A 212 -5.72 -8.50 25.98
N HIS A 213 -6.08 -7.50 26.79
CA HIS A 213 -6.11 -7.64 28.25
C HIS A 213 -7.05 -8.76 28.70
N ARG A 214 -8.20 -8.96 28.03
CA ARG A 214 -9.10 -10.10 28.31
C ARG A 214 -8.44 -11.43 28.01
N TYR A 215 -7.75 -11.55 26.86
CA TYR A 215 -7.03 -12.77 26.49
C TYR A 215 -5.88 -13.07 27.46
N VAL A 216 -5.05 -12.07 27.74
CA VAL A 216 -3.94 -12.13 28.69
C VAL A 216 -4.45 -12.58 30.06
N ARG A 217 -5.55 -12.00 30.55
CA ARG A 217 -6.15 -12.39 31.83
C ARG A 217 -6.67 -13.83 31.82
N HIS A 218 -7.32 -14.27 30.73
CA HIS A 218 -7.78 -15.66 30.61
C HIS A 218 -6.63 -16.66 30.72
N VAL A 219 -5.51 -16.42 30.03
CA VAL A 219 -4.32 -17.27 30.11
C VAL A 219 -3.70 -17.23 31.51
N ALA A 220 -3.63 -16.04 32.14
CA ALA A 220 -3.13 -15.89 33.51
C ALA A 220 -3.99 -16.59 34.57
N ASP A 221 -5.31 -16.60 34.38
CA ASP A 221 -6.27 -17.30 35.24
C ASP A 221 -6.15 -18.83 35.08
N GLU A 222 -5.75 -19.34 33.92
CA GLU A 222 -5.55 -20.78 33.69
C GLU A 222 -4.14 -21.29 34.07
N LEU A 223 -3.15 -20.38 34.13
CA LEU A 223 -1.73 -20.66 34.41
C LEU A 223 -1.23 -19.84 35.62
N HIS A 224 -1.78 -20.12 36.80
CA HIS A 224 -1.47 -19.39 38.03
C HIS A 224 0.01 -19.41 38.43
N GLY A 225 0.57 -18.24 38.75
CA GLY A 225 1.93 -18.10 39.25
C GLY A 225 3.02 -18.23 38.18
N VAL A 226 2.64 -18.26 36.90
CA VAL A 226 3.56 -18.37 35.76
C VAL A 226 3.83 -16.98 35.18
N ARG A 227 5.10 -16.69 34.86
CA ARG A 227 5.48 -15.46 34.16
C ARG A 227 5.03 -15.52 32.69
N LEU A 228 4.20 -14.57 32.27
CA LEU A 228 3.68 -14.47 30.90
C LEU A 228 4.34 -13.32 30.14
N LEU A 229 4.98 -13.66 29.01
CA LEU A 229 5.64 -12.72 28.11
C LEU A 229 4.97 -12.79 26.74
N PHE A 230 4.71 -11.64 26.14
CA PHE A 230 4.05 -11.52 24.85
C PHE A 230 4.97 -10.93 23.80
N MET A 231 4.97 -11.53 22.62
CA MET A 231 5.69 -11.03 21.45
C MET A 231 5.06 -9.73 20.96
N GLN A 232 5.90 -8.75 20.67
CA GLN A 232 5.54 -7.48 20.08
C GLN A 232 5.86 -7.46 18.58
N SER A 233 5.21 -6.57 17.85
CA SER A 233 5.41 -6.37 16.41
C SER A 233 6.86 -6.00 16.04
N ASN A 234 7.61 -5.42 16.98
CA ASN A 234 9.01 -5.02 16.81
C ASN A 234 10.02 -6.20 16.93
N GLY A 235 9.55 -7.40 17.24
CA GLY A 235 10.34 -8.62 17.43
C GLY A 235 10.82 -8.86 18.87
N GLY A 236 10.46 -8.01 19.82
CA GLY A 236 10.80 -8.16 21.24
C GLY A 236 9.67 -8.76 22.07
N LEU A 237 10.00 -9.17 23.29
CA LEU A 237 9.03 -9.60 24.30
C LEU A 237 8.73 -8.45 25.28
N ALA A 238 7.48 -8.37 25.72
CA ALA A 238 7.05 -7.52 26.83
C ALA A 238 6.18 -8.31 27.83
N GLU A 239 6.15 -7.88 29.09
CA GLU A 239 5.24 -8.49 30.05
C GLU A 239 3.77 -8.17 29.79
N ALA A 240 2.90 -9.08 30.22
CA ALA A 240 1.45 -9.00 30.14
C ALA A 240 0.85 -7.61 30.46
N SER A 241 1.39 -6.91 31.46
CA SER A 241 0.87 -5.61 31.91
C SER A 241 1.30 -4.41 31.07
N GLN A 242 2.37 -4.55 30.26
CA GLN A 242 2.88 -3.50 29.38
C GLN A 242 2.48 -3.71 27.91
N PHE A 243 1.78 -4.80 27.62
CA PHE A 243 1.42 -5.19 26.26
C PHE A 243 0.23 -4.40 25.72
N ARG A 244 0.49 -3.49 24.79
CA ARG A 244 -0.49 -2.59 24.19
C ARG A 244 -1.09 -3.11 22.89
N GLY A 245 -2.31 -2.67 22.59
CA GLY A 245 -3.05 -2.98 21.37
C GLY A 245 -2.25 -2.75 20.08
N LYS A 246 -1.61 -1.58 19.98
CA LYS A 246 -0.83 -1.20 18.80
C LYS A 246 0.41 -2.07 18.55
N ASP A 247 0.98 -2.66 19.60
CA ASP A 247 2.25 -3.41 19.56
C ASP A 247 2.04 -4.91 19.38
N ALA A 248 0.78 -5.37 19.32
CA ALA A 248 0.44 -6.79 19.21
C ALA A 248 0.13 -7.25 17.78
N ILE A 249 -0.09 -6.31 16.86
CA ILE A 249 -0.49 -6.58 15.49
C ILE A 249 0.68 -7.23 14.74
N LEU A 250 0.46 -8.36 14.08
CA LEU A 250 1.51 -9.17 13.43
C LEU A 250 2.63 -9.66 14.38
N SER A 251 2.34 -9.82 15.68
CA SER A 251 3.31 -10.35 16.66
C SER A 251 3.74 -11.80 16.38
N GLY A 252 2.83 -12.68 15.91
CA GLY A 252 3.16 -14.06 15.55
C GLY A 252 4.25 -14.14 14.46
N PRO A 253 4.04 -13.53 13.28
CA PRO A 253 5.05 -13.47 12.21
C PRO A 253 6.38 -12.83 12.65
N ALA A 254 6.35 -11.86 13.57
CA ALA A 254 7.58 -11.26 14.12
C ALA A 254 8.46 -12.32 14.83
N GLY A 255 7.84 -13.25 15.55
CA GLY A 255 8.51 -14.44 16.09
C GLY A 255 9.17 -15.31 15.02
N GLY A 256 8.48 -15.52 13.90
CA GLY A 256 9.01 -16.21 12.72
C GLY A 256 10.29 -15.58 12.20
N ILE A 257 10.35 -14.25 12.08
CA ILE A 257 11.54 -13.52 11.64
C ILE A 257 12.70 -13.69 12.62
N VAL A 258 12.44 -13.59 13.93
CA VAL A 258 13.48 -13.83 14.95
C VAL A 258 14.04 -15.24 14.83
N GLY A 259 13.16 -16.24 14.71
CA GLY A 259 13.55 -17.64 14.51
C GLY A 259 14.38 -17.84 13.24
N MET A 260 13.91 -17.28 12.11
CA MET A 260 14.61 -17.29 10.84
C MET A 260 16.01 -16.68 10.96
N ALA A 261 16.14 -15.46 11.48
CA ALA A 261 17.43 -14.78 11.59
C ALA A 261 18.41 -15.57 12.45
N ARG A 262 18.00 -16.02 13.65
CA ARG A 262 18.86 -16.77 14.57
C ARG A 262 19.29 -18.12 13.98
N MET A 263 18.38 -18.85 13.36
CA MET A 263 18.70 -20.16 12.77
C MET A 263 19.59 -20.02 11.52
N SER A 264 19.33 -19.02 10.68
CA SER A 264 20.18 -18.75 9.52
C SER A 264 21.61 -18.36 9.90
N GLN A 265 21.78 -17.55 10.96
CA GLN A 265 23.09 -17.23 11.51
C GLN A 265 23.83 -18.48 12.03
N LEU A 266 23.13 -19.40 12.69
CA LEU A 266 23.72 -20.69 13.12
C LEU A 266 24.16 -21.56 11.93
N ALA A 267 23.51 -21.42 10.78
CA ALA A 267 23.91 -22.06 9.53
C ALA A 267 25.01 -21.28 8.76
N GLY A 268 25.45 -20.12 9.27
CA GLY A 268 26.49 -19.29 8.65
C GLY A 268 25.98 -18.30 7.59
N PHE A 269 24.69 -17.98 7.58
CA PHE A 269 24.07 -17.04 6.65
C PHE A 269 23.58 -15.78 7.36
N ASP A 270 24.26 -14.66 7.12
CA ASP A 270 23.89 -13.35 7.67
C ASP A 270 23.00 -12.51 6.73
N ARG A 271 22.72 -13.01 5.53
CA ARG A 271 21.92 -12.34 4.50
C ARG A 271 20.86 -13.30 3.97
N VAL A 272 19.63 -13.14 4.45
CA VAL A 272 18.52 -14.03 4.10
C VAL A 272 17.24 -13.28 3.75
N ILE A 273 16.44 -13.90 2.89
CA ILE A 273 15.05 -13.55 2.65
C ILE A 273 14.19 -14.58 3.38
N GLY A 274 13.29 -14.13 4.24
CA GLY A 274 12.32 -14.97 4.92
C GLY A 274 11.13 -15.30 4.02
N PHE A 275 10.72 -16.56 4.06
CA PHE A 275 9.55 -17.07 3.36
C PHE A 275 8.78 -18.02 4.31
N ASP A 276 7.86 -17.43 5.07
CA ASP A 276 6.92 -18.16 5.93
C ASP A 276 5.63 -18.41 5.17
N MET A 277 5.29 -19.66 4.89
CA MET A 277 4.00 -19.99 4.27
C MET A 277 3.18 -20.90 5.18
N GLY A 278 2.08 -20.34 5.67
CA GLY A 278 1.09 -21.01 6.49
C GLY A 278 -0.14 -21.48 5.70
N GLY A 279 -1.22 -21.73 6.43
CA GLY A 279 -2.51 -22.13 5.86
C GLY A 279 -3.31 -20.95 5.27
N THR A 280 -3.15 -19.73 5.77
CA THR A 280 -3.97 -18.58 5.33
C THR A 280 -3.21 -17.59 4.47
N SER A 281 -1.92 -17.40 4.75
CA SER A 281 -1.09 -16.36 4.18
C SER A 281 0.36 -16.83 4.00
N THR A 282 1.12 -16.03 3.26
CA THR A 282 2.58 -16.06 3.24
C THR A 282 3.11 -14.75 3.80
N ASP A 283 4.04 -14.81 4.75
CA ASP A 283 4.77 -13.66 5.28
C ASP A 283 6.19 -13.66 4.72
N VAL A 284 6.60 -12.55 4.10
CA VAL A 284 7.97 -12.37 3.58
C VAL A 284 8.70 -11.28 4.33
N SER A 285 9.99 -11.49 4.56
CA SER A 285 10.86 -10.56 5.30
C SER A 285 12.28 -10.53 4.75
N HIS A 286 13.07 -9.55 5.17
CA HIS A 286 14.49 -9.43 4.82
C HIS A 286 15.33 -9.29 6.09
N PHE A 287 16.51 -9.92 6.08
CA PHE A 287 17.51 -9.80 7.16
C PHE A 287 18.92 -9.75 6.56
N ALA A 288 19.70 -8.75 6.97
CA ALA A 288 21.08 -8.55 6.52
C ALA A 288 22.00 -8.13 7.68
N GLY A 289 22.04 -8.95 8.73
CA GLY A 289 22.81 -8.69 9.96
C GLY A 289 22.05 -7.85 11.00
N GLU A 290 21.05 -7.09 10.58
CA GLU A 290 20.09 -6.38 11.44
C GLU A 290 18.65 -6.64 10.99
N TYR A 291 17.70 -6.50 11.93
CA TYR A 291 16.28 -6.59 11.62
C TYR A 291 15.80 -5.33 10.89
N GLU A 292 15.18 -5.50 9.72
CA GLU A 292 14.49 -4.39 9.06
C GLU A 292 13.21 -4.02 9.81
N ARG A 293 12.98 -2.72 9.97
CA ARG A 293 11.81 -2.18 10.67
C ARG A 293 11.10 -1.14 9.83
N VAL A 294 9.78 -1.14 9.92
CA VAL A 294 8.91 -0.07 9.44
C VAL A 294 8.29 0.64 10.63
N PHE A 295 8.16 1.96 10.50
CA PHE A 295 7.59 2.82 11.55
C PHE A 295 6.19 3.31 11.21
N THR A 296 5.79 3.19 9.94
CA THR A 296 4.45 3.54 9.47
C THR A 296 3.98 2.45 8.51
N THR A 297 2.80 1.89 8.77
CA THR A 297 2.18 0.85 7.94
C THR A 297 0.68 1.07 7.82
N GLN A 298 0.03 0.32 6.93
CA GLN A 298 -1.42 0.29 6.80
C GLN A 298 -1.90 -1.16 6.82
N ILE A 299 -2.71 -1.50 7.83
CA ILE A 299 -3.23 -2.87 8.04
C ILE A 299 -4.76 -2.78 8.09
N ALA A 300 -5.44 -3.60 7.28
CA ALA A 300 -6.91 -3.60 7.18
C ALA A 300 -7.52 -2.21 6.86
N GLY A 301 -6.81 -1.39 6.08
CA GLY A 301 -7.21 -0.02 5.77
C GLY A 301 -6.96 1.00 6.88
N VAL A 302 -6.42 0.58 8.03
CA VAL A 302 -6.10 1.45 9.17
C VAL A 302 -4.62 1.79 9.17
N ARG A 303 -4.28 3.07 9.30
CA ARG A 303 -2.88 3.52 9.34
C ARG A 303 -2.35 3.38 10.75
N LEU A 304 -1.13 2.88 10.88
CA LEU A 304 -0.51 2.65 12.16
C LEU A 304 0.91 3.21 12.14
N ARG A 305 1.26 3.94 13.20
CA ARG A 305 2.61 4.43 13.45
C ARG A 305 3.16 3.81 14.74
N ALA A 306 3.73 2.63 14.59
CA ALA A 306 4.42 1.89 15.64
C ALA A 306 5.63 1.16 15.01
N PRO A 307 6.72 0.95 15.75
CA PRO A 307 7.83 0.13 15.26
C PRO A 307 7.36 -1.30 15.05
N MET A 308 7.56 -1.80 13.84
CA MET A 308 7.26 -3.19 13.48
C MET A 308 8.42 -3.75 12.67
N LEU A 309 8.68 -5.05 12.79
CA LEU A 309 9.48 -5.74 11.81
C LEU A 309 8.82 -5.60 10.44
N ASP A 310 9.62 -5.37 9.40
CA ASP A 310 9.08 -5.22 8.05
C ASP A 310 8.63 -6.58 7.52
N ILE A 311 7.34 -6.84 7.70
CA ILE A 311 6.64 -8.04 7.26
C ILE A 311 5.69 -7.64 6.15
N HIS A 312 5.86 -8.24 4.98
CA HIS A 312 4.88 -8.11 3.92
C HIS A 312 4.08 -9.41 3.80
N THR A 313 2.82 -9.35 4.19
CA THR A 313 1.89 -10.48 4.12
C THR A 313 1.21 -10.53 2.75
N VAL A 314 1.11 -11.72 2.16
CA VAL A 314 0.39 -12.01 0.92
C VAL A 314 -0.75 -12.97 1.24
N ALA A 315 -1.92 -12.74 0.63
CA ALA A 315 -3.07 -13.66 0.68
C ALA A 315 -2.87 -14.92 -0.19
N ALA A 316 -1.70 -15.53 -0.10
CA ALA A 316 -1.28 -16.73 -0.81
C ALA A 316 -0.74 -17.74 0.23
N GLY A 317 -1.61 -18.51 0.87
CA GLY A 317 -1.26 -19.61 1.77
C GLY A 317 -1.77 -20.95 1.24
N GLY A 318 -1.58 -22.04 1.99
CA GLY A 318 -2.09 -23.37 1.60
C GLY A 318 -3.61 -23.41 1.38
N GLY A 319 -4.36 -22.59 2.11
CA GLY A 319 -5.81 -22.47 2.06
C GLY A 319 -6.33 -21.44 1.06
N SER A 320 -5.48 -20.73 0.32
CA SER A 320 -5.95 -19.76 -0.68
C SER A 320 -6.77 -20.45 -1.77
N VAL A 321 -7.98 -19.92 -2.03
CA VAL A 321 -8.99 -20.55 -2.89
C VAL A 321 -8.61 -20.43 -4.37
N LEU A 322 -8.88 -21.47 -5.15
CA LEU A 322 -8.61 -21.52 -6.60
C LEU A 322 -9.87 -21.13 -7.39
N HIS A 323 -9.76 -20.09 -8.22
CA HIS A 323 -10.87 -19.54 -9.01
C HIS A 323 -10.61 -19.62 -10.52
N PHE A 324 -11.68 -19.86 -11.29
CA PHE A 324 -11.68 -19.76 -12.76
C PHE A 324 -12.90 -18.94 -13.21
N ASP A 325 -12.66 -17.82 -13.91
CA ASP A 325 -13.73 -16.88 -14.31
C ASP A 325 -14.32 -17.14 -15.71
N GLY A 326 -13.84 -18.18 -16.39
CA GLY A 326 -14.19 -18.50 -17.78
C GLY A 326 -13.12 -18.13 -18.79
N SER A 327 -12.11 -17.32 -18.41
CA SER A 327 -11.00 -16.92 -19.29
C SER A 327 -9.62 -17.04 -18.63
N ARG A 328 -9.50 -16.75 -17.33
CA ARG A 328 -8.23 -16.76 -16.58
C ARG A 328 -8.35 -17.47 -15.23
N TYR A 329 -7.20 -17.84 -14.68
CA TYR A 329 -7.05 -18.53 -13.40
C TYR A 329 -6.70 -17.50 -12.34
N ARG A 330 -7.21 -17.63 -11.11
CA ARG A 330 -6.84 -16.76 -9.97
C ARG A 330 -6.66 -17.58 -8.70
N VAL A 331 -5.81 -17.11 -7.78
CA VAL A 331 -5.56 -17.72 -6.46
C VAL A 331 -5.79 -16.67 -5.38
N GLY A 332 -6.70 -16.95 -4.45
CA GLY A 332 -7.11 -16.00 -3.40
C GLY A 332 -7.89 -14.78 -3.94
N PRO A 333 -8.04 -13.71 -3.13
CA PRO A 333 -7.43 -13.49 -1.81
C PRO A 333 -8.14 -14.21 -0.66
N ASP A 334 -9.32 -14.79 -0.90
CA ASP A 334 -10.05 -15.58 0.07
C ASP A 334 -9.30 -16.87 0.44
N SER A 335 -9.48 -17.30 1.69
CA SER A 335 -8.86 -18.49 2.25
C SER A 335 -9.91 -19.41 2.86
N ALA A 336 -9.70 -20.71 2.68
CA ALA A 336 -10.53 -21.75 3.28
C ALA A 336 -10.27 -21.95 4.79
N GLY A 337 -9.19 -21.36 5.34
CA GLY A 337 -8.87 -21.44 6.78
C GLY A 337 -8.65 -22.87 7.30
N ALA A 338 -8.95 -23.09 8.58
CA ALA A 338 -8.97 -24.43 9.19
C ALA A 338 -10.35 -25.11 9.13
N ASP A 339 -11.42 -24.31 9.14
CA ASP A 339 -12.83 -24.73 9.10
C ASP A 339 -13.59 -23.79 8.15
N PRO A 340 -14.17 -24.28 7.03
CA PRO A 340 -14.26 -25.69 6.62
C PRO A 340 -12.93 -26.28 6.09
N GLY A 341 -11.90 -25.46 5.90
CA GLY A 341 -10.59 -25.87 5.38
C GLY A 341 -10.59 -26.19 3.88
N PRO A 342 -9.41 -26.45 3.27
CA PRO A 342 -9.31 -27.00 1.91
C PRO A 342 -10.19 -28.25 1.71
N ALA A 343 -10.53 -28.57 0.46
CA ALA A 343 -11.41 -29.71 0.17
C ALA A 343 -10.89 -31.01 0.79
N CYS A 344 -9.56 -31.24 0.76
CA CYS A 344 -8.90 -32.39 1.36
C CYS A 344 -9.04 -32.51 2.89
N TYR A 345 -9.45 -31.47 3.61
CA TYR A 345 -9.61 -31.48 5.09
C TYR A 345 -10.90 -32.17 5.55
N ARG A 346 -11.78 -32.57 4.63
CA ARG A 346 -13.06 -33.26 4.91
C ARG A 346 -14.11 -32.40 5.63
N GLY A 347 -13.94 -31.08 5.70
CA GLY A 347 -14.89 -30.12 6.26
C GLY A 347 -15.88 -29.51 5.26
N GLY A 348 -15.77 -29.87 3.97
CA GLY A 348 -16.69 -29.40 2.91
C GLY A 348 -16.27 -28.11 2.20
N GLY A 349 -15.04 -27.63 2.39
CA GLY A 349 -14.56 -26.38 1.77
C GLY A 349 -14.19 -26.49 0.28
N PRO A 350 -13.70 -25.38 -0.32
CA PRO A 350 -13.40 -25.25 -1.76
C PRO A 350 -12.04 -25.88 -2.15
N LEU A 351 -11.73 -25.91 -3.45
CA LEU A 351 -10.36 -26.22 -3.91
C LEU A 351 -9.41 -25.08 -3.50
N ALA A 352 -8.27 -25.43 -2.91
CA ALA A 352 -7.23 -24.51 -2.45
C ALA A 352 -5.82 -24.94 -2.90
N VAL A 353 -4.81 -24.12 -2.61
CA VAL A 353 -3.39 -24.42 -2.94
C VAL A 353 -2.91 -25.77 -2.36
N THR A 354 -3.33 -26.13 -1.15
CA THR A 354 -3.06 -27.44 -0.54
C THR A 354 -3.66 -28.57 -1.37
N ASP A 355 -4.87 -28.40 -1.93
CA ASP A 355 -5.47 -29.40 -2.82
C ASP A 355 -4.67 -29.54 -4.12
N ALA A 356 -4.12 -28.44 -4.67
CA ALA A 356 -3.22 -28.52 -5.82
C ALA A 356 -1.93 -29.30 -5.49
N ASN A 357 -1.34 -29.08 -4.31
CA ASN A 357 -0.18 -29.86 -3.86
C ASN A 357 -0.51 -31.35 -3.64
N VAL A 358 -1.70 -31.69 -3.12
CA VAL A 358 -2.18 -33.07 -3.01
C VAL A 358 -2.40 -33.68 -4.40
N MET A 359 -3.04 -32.95 -5.32
CA MET A 359 -3.31 -33.40 -6.69
C MET A 359 -2.02 -33.77 -7.43
N LEU A 360 -0.96 -32.99 -7.25
CA LEU A 360 0.35 -33.19 -7.89
C LEU A 360 1.24 -34.19 -7.13
N GLY A 361 0.83 -34.71 -5.97
CA GLY A 361 1.68 -35.59 -5.15
C GLY A 361 2.85 -34.87 -4.47
N ARG A 362 2.81 -33.53 -4.36
CA ARG A 362 3.76 -32.74 -3.57
C ARG A 362 3.52 -32.92 -2.07
N ILE A 363 2.26 -33.15 -1.67
CA ILE A 363 1.87 -33.64 -0.35
C ILE A 363 1.42 -35.09 -0.48
N GLN A 364 1.98 -35.97 0.35
CA GLN A 364 1.58 -37.37 0.44
C GLN A 364 0.67 -37.57 1.66
N SER A 365 -0.62 -37.89 1.45
CA SER A 365 -1.63 -37.93 2.52
C SER A 365 -1.27 -38.88 3.68
N ALA A 366 -0.55 -39.97 3.41
CA ALA A 366 -0.10 -40.94 4.42
C ALA A 366 1.00 -40.41 5.35
N HIS A 367 1.71 -39.36 4.93
CA HIS A 367 2.80 -38.72 5.68
C HIS A 367 2.38 -37.37 6.27
N PHE A 368 1.09 -37.05 6.21
CA PHE A 368 0.51 -35.84 6.79
C PHE A 368 -0.20 -36.17 8.12
N PRO A 369 -0.22 -35.26 9.12
CA PRO A 369 -0.90 -35.53 10.39
C PRO A 369 -2.36 -35.97 10.25
N HIS A 370 -2.71 -37.04 10.98
CA HIS A 370 -4.06 -37.61 11.06
C HIS A 370 -4.91 -36.79 12.04
N VAL A 371 -5.35 -35.61 11.62
CA VAL A 371 -6.11 -34.67 12.46
C VAL A 371 -7.46 -34.27 11.86
N PHE A 372 -7.87 -34.93 10.77
CA PHE A 372 -9.06 -34.57 10.00
C PHE A 372 -10.25 -35.50 10.22
N GLY A 373 -11.41 -35.12 9.67
CA GLY A 373 -12.66 -35.86 9.79
C GLY A 373 -13.36 -35.69 11.15
N PRO A 374 -14.56 -36.28 11.33
CA PRO A 374 -15.41 -36.04 12.49
C PRO A 374 -14.78 -36.41 13.85
N HIS A 375 -13.82 -37.34 13.84
CA HIS A 375 -13.10 -37.82 15.02
C HIS A 375 -11.65 -37.32 15.09
N GLY A 376 -11.22 -36.44 14.16
CA GLY A 376 -9.90 -35.80 14.16
C GLY A 376 -8.73 -36.79 14.17
N ASP A 377 -8.85 -37.87 13.41
CA ASP A 377 -7.94 -39.03 13.35
C ASP A 377 -7.74 -39.57 11.91
N GLN A 378 -8.27 -38.88 10.90
CA GLN A 378 -8.22 -39.29 9.49
C GLN A 378 -7.15 -38.51 8.71
N PRO A 379 -6.59 -39.09 7.63
CA PRO A 379 -5.70 -38.40 6.72
C PRO A 379 -6.47 -37.48 5.75
N LEU A 380 -5.72 -36.69 4.97
CA LEU A 380 -6.25 -35.88 3.86
C LEU A 380 -7.02 -36.74 2.84
N ASP A 381 -8.06 -36.17 2.23
CA ASP A 381 -8.87 -36.83 1.19
C ASP A 381 -8.33 -36.58 -0.22
N ASP A 382 -7.45 -37.47 -0.69
CA ASP A 382 -6.87 -37.40 -2.03
C ASP A 382 -7.87 -37.73 -3.14
N THR A 383 -8.86 -38.58 -2.84
CA THR A 383 -9.89 -39.00 -3.80
C THR A 383 -10.79 -37.82 -4.16
N LEU A 384 -11.26 -37.08 -3.15
CA LEU A 384 -12.10 -35.88 -3.35
C LEU A 384 -11.36 -34.80 -4.17
N VAL A 385 -10.07 -34.61 -3.93
CA VAL A 385 -9.25 -33.65 -4.69
C VAL A 385 -9.21 -34.01 -6.17
N ARG A 386 -8.93 -35.28 -6.50
CA ARG A 386 -8.89 -35.76 -7.90
C ARG A 386 -10.23 -35.57 -8.59
N GLU A 387 -11.33 -35.88 -7.92
CA GLU A 387 -12.69 -35.70 -8.45
C GLU A 387 -12.96 -34.23 -8.79
N ARG A 388 -12.61 -33.30 -7.89
CA ARG A 388 -12.86 -31.87 -8.09
C ARG A 388 -11.99 -31.24 -9.18
N PHE A 389 -10.69 -31.55 -9.25
CA PHE A 389 -9.85 -31.08 -10.34
C PHE A 389 -10.28 -31.66 -11.70
N THR A 390 -10.76 -32.91 -11.72
CA THR A 390 -11.31 -33.49 -12.95
C THR A 390 -12.56 -32.75 -13.42
N ALA A 391 -13.44 -32.37 -12.48
CA ALA A 391 -14.60 -31.55 -12.81
C ALA A 391 -14.20 -30.16 -13.35
N LEU A 392 -13.24 -29.50 -12.70
CA LEU A 392 -12.75 -28.18 -13.10
C LEU A 392 -12.09 -28.19 -14.49
N ALA A 393 -11.25 -29.19 -14.79
CA ALA A 393 -10.64 -29.33 -16.12
C ALA A 393 -11.69 -29.53 -17.22
N ARG A 394 -12.77 -30.29 -16.95
CA ARG A 394 -13.89 -30.43 -17.89
C ARG A 394 -14.63 -29.11 -18.12
N GLU A 395 -14.82 -28.32 -17.06
CA GLU A 395 -15.44 -27.00 -17.16
C GLU A 395 -14.60 -26.05 -18.02
N ILE A 396 -13.30 -25.98 -17.75
CA ILE A 396 -12.35 -25.15 -18.51
C ILE A 396 -12.40 -25.53 -19.99
N ARG A 397 -12.27 -26.83 -20.32
CA ARG A 397 -12.39 -27.32 -21.69
C ARG A 397 -13.70 -26.94 -22.37
N GLY A 398 -14.81 -27.01 -21.64
CA GLY A 398 -16.12 -26.63 -22.15
C GLY A 398 -16.25 -25.15 -22.49
N ARG A 399 -15.54 -24.26 -21.78
CA ARG A 399 -15.62 -22.81 -21.96
C ARG A 399 -14.58 -22.22 -22.92
N THR A 400 -13.35 -22.72 -22.88
CA THR A 400 -12.22 -22.13 -23.64
C THR A 400 -11.70 -23.03 -24.76
N GLY A 401 -12.10 -24.30 -24.79
CA GLY A 401 -11.52 -25.30 -25.69
C GLY A 401 -10.15 -25.82 -25.24
N ASP A 402 -9.64 -25.37 -24.10
CA ASP A 402 -8.37 -25.78 -23.50
C ASP A 402 -8.44 -27.24 -23.02
N ASP A 403 -7.51 -28.07 -23.50
CA ASP A 403 -7.49 -29.51 -23.27
C ASP A 403 -6.50 -29.96 -22.19
N ARG A 404 -6.01 -29.02 -21.37
CA ARG A 404 -5.16 -29.32 -20.20
C ARG A 404 -5.79 -30.37 -19.28
N THR A 405 -4.94 -31.29 -18.83
CA THR A 405 -5.28 -32.33 -17.86
C THR A 405 -5.54 -31.74 -16.46
N PRO A 406 -6.26 -32.46 -15.58
CA PRO A 406 -6.47 -32.02 -14.20
C PRO A 406 -5.17 -31.67 -13.46
N GLU A 407 -4.09 -32.41 -13.71
CA GLU A 407 -2.76 -32.13 -13.18
C GLU A 407 -2.17 -30.83 -13.74
N GLN A 408 -2.26 -30.58 -15.04
CA GLN A 408 -1.79 -29.32 -15.65
C GLN A 408 -2.60 -28.11 -15.15
N VAL A 409 -3.89 -28.28 -14.86
CA VAL A 409 -4.71 -27.24 -14.24
C VAL A 409 -4.20 -26.93 -12.82
N ALA A 410 -3.94 -27.96 -12.01
CA ALA A 410 -3.37 -27.79 -10.67
C ALA A 410 -1.98 -27.13 -10.70
N GLU A 411 -1.11 -27.53 -11.63
CA GLU A 411 0.21 -26.94 -11.85
C GLU A 411 0.13 -25.45 -12.22
N GLY A 412 -0.82 -25.07 -13.08
CA GLY A 412 -1.08 -23.67 -13.45
C GLY A 412 -1.48 -22.80 -12.26
N PHE A 413 -2.31 -23.31 -11.35
CA PHE A 413 -2.63 -22.60 -10.10
C PHE A 413 -1.41 -22.43 -9.19
N LEU A 414 -0.54 -23.45 -9.08
CA LEU A 414 0.70 -23.32 -8.31
C LEU A 414 1.66 -22.28 -8.91
N GLN A 415 1.76 -22.20 -10.24
CA GLN A 415 2.58 -21.18 -10.91
C GLN A 415 2.10 -19.76 -10.57
N ILE A 416 0.77 -19.54 -10.53
CA ILE A 416 0.19 -18.25 -10.14
C ILE A 416 0.47 -17.93 -8.66
N ALA A 417 0.29 -18.91 -7.76
CA ALA A 417 0.61 -18.74 -6.36
C ALA A 417 2.09 -18.37 -6.14
N VAL A 418 3.01 -19.05 -6.82
CA VAL A 418 4.45 -18.77 -6.79
C VAL A 418 4.77 -17.40 -7.36
N ALA A 419 4.16 -17.00 -8.48
CA ALA A 419 4.36 -15.67 -9.06
C ALA A 419 3.93 -14.55 -8.09
N ASN A 420 2.78 -14.72 -7.41
CA ASN A 420 2.30 -13.79 -6.39
C ASN A 420 3.28 -13.66 -5.22
N ILE A 421 3.79 -14.79 -4.72
CA ILE A 421 4.79 -14.82 -3.64
C ILE A 421 6.10 -14.16 -4.07
N ALA A 422 6.62 -14.50 -5.27
CA ALA A 422 7.85 -13.93 -5.79
C ALA A 422 7.74 -12.40 -5.99
N ASN A 423 6.59 -11.91 -6.44
CA ASN A 423 6.33 -10.47 -6.54
C ASN A 423 6.36 -9.78 -5.18
N ALA A 424 5.84 -10.41 -4.13
CA ALA A 424 5.92 -9.86 -2.78
C ALA A 424 7.35 -9.82 -2.24
N VAL A 425 8.14 -10.87 -2.48
CA VAL A 425 9.58 -10.85 -2.14
C VAL A 425 10.29 -9.71 -2.87
N LYS A 426 10.02 -9.48 -4.16
CA LYS A 426 10.60 -8.36 -4.93
C LYS A 426 10.22 -6.99 -4.35
N ARG A 427 9.01 -6.84 -3.82
CA ARG A 427 8.56 -5.58 -3.17
C ARG A 427 9.39 -5.24 -1.94
N ILE A 428 9.65 -6.21 -1.06
CA ILE A 428 10.43 -5.94 0.17
C ILE A 428 11.95 -5.85 -0.06
N SER A 429 12.45 -6.25 -1.23
CA SER A 429 13.89 -6.35 -1.51
C SER A 429 14.36 -5.44 -2.65
N VAL A 430 13.90 -5.69 -3.88
CA VAL A 430 14.35 -4.99 -5.09
C VAL A 430 13.91 -3.53 -5.10
N GLN A 431 12.70 -3.21 -4.60
CA GLN A 431 12.25 -1.82 -4.50
C GLN A 431 13.11 -1.00 -3.51
N LYS A 432 13.77 -1.67 -2.55
CA LYS A 432 14.71 -1.05 -1.62
C LYS A 432 16.17 -1.07 -2.11
N GLY A 433 16.42 -1.61 -3.30
CA GLY A 433 17.76 -1.65 -3.92
C GLY A 433 18.60 -2.88 -3.55
N HIS A 434 18.02 -3.93 -2.95
CA HIS A 434 18.75 -5.16 -2.65
C HIS A 434 18.83 -6.09 -3.87
N ASP A 435 20.03 -6.61 -4.15
CA ASP A 435 20.26 -7.70 -5.10
C ASP A 435 19.98 -9.05 -4.41
N VAL A 436 18.75 -9.54 -4.55
CA VAL A 436 18.28 -10.80 -3.93
C VAL A 436 19.08 -12.03 -4.32
N THR A 437 19.78 -12.02 -5.47
CA THR A 437 20.54 -13.18 -5.95
C THR A 437 21.73 -13.53 -5.03
N ARG A 438 22.13 -12.59 -4.16
CA ARG A 438 23.20 -12.75 -3.16
C ARG A 438 22.72 -13.26 -1.80
N TYR A 439 21.42 -13.49 -1.64
CA TYR A 439 20.79 -13.89 -0.38
C TYR A 439 20.42 -15.38 -0.43
N ALA A 440 20.33 -16.02 0.72
CA ALA A 440 19.68 -17.33 0.83
C ALA A 440 18.18 -17.14 1.14
N LEU A 441 17.32 -17.95 0.52
CA LEU A 441 15.89 -17.99 0.85
C LEU A 441 15.70 -18.92 2.04
N THR A 442 15.40 -18.37 3.22
CA THR A 442 15.08 -19.18 4.40
C THR A 442 13.59 -19.43 4.45
N THR A 443 13.19 -20.69 4.28
CA THR A 443 11.78 -21.08 4.22
C THR A 443 11.33 -21.78 5.50
N PHE A 444 10.14 -21.43 5.95
CA PHE A 444 9.50 -22.00 7.13
C PHE A 444 7.96 -21.90 7.02
N GLY A 445 7.28 -22.30 8.08
CA GLY A 445 5.85 -22.59 8.02
C GLY A 445 5.57 -23.95 7.39
N GLY A 446 4.40 -24.52 7.67
CA GLY A 446 4.08 -25.89 7.25
C GLY A 446 4.01 -26.08 5.73
N ALA A 447 3.81 -25.00 4.96
CA ALA A 447 3.69 -25.03 3.51
C ALA A 447 4.90 -24.41 2.76
N GLY A 448 5.83 -23.73 3.44
CA GLY A 448 6.94 -23.03 2.77
C GLY A 448 7.83 -23.95 1.95
N GLY A 449 8.31 -25.04 2.56
CA GLY A 449 9.16 -26.04 1.90
C GLY A 449 8.52 -26.70 0.68
N GLN A 450 7.20 -26.62 0.54
CA GLN A 450 6.48 -27.17 -0.62
C GLN A 450 6.72 -26.33 -1.88
N HIS A 451 7.01 -25.02 -1.75
CA HIS A 451 7.12 -24.08 -2.87
C HIS A 451 8.50 -23.41 -3.00
N ALA A 452 9.40 -23.65 -2.05
CA ALA A 452 10.64 -22.88 -1.91
C ALA A 452 11.55 -22.90 -3.14
N CYS A 453 11.74 -24.06 -3.79
CA CYS A 453 12.51 -24.16 -5.03
C CYS A 453 11.92 -23.31 -6.17
N MET A 454 10.60 -23.40 -6.40
CA MET A 454 9.93 -22.62 -7.45
C MET A 454 10.01 -21.11 -7.18
N VAL A 455 9.84 -20.70 -5.92
CA VAL A 455 9.99 -19.29 -5.51
C VAL A 455 11.43 -18.81 -5.70
N ALA A 456 12.42 -19.59 -5.26
CA ALA A 456 13.83 -19.27 -5.43
C ALA A 456 14.22 -19.14 -6.91
N ASP A 457 13.72 -20.04 -7.75
CA ASP A 457 13.94 -20.00 -9.21
C ASP A 457 13.37 -18.73 -9.83
N SER A 458 12.14 -18.35 -9.46
CA SER A 458 11.50 -17.11 -9.94
C SER A 458 12.22 -15.84 -9.49
N LEU A 459 13.05 -15.92 -8.43
CA LEU A 459 13.82 -14.82 -7.87
C LEU A 459 15.30 -14.84 -8.29
N GLY A 460 15.76 -15.91 -8.94
CA GLY A 460 17.19 -16.11 -9.24
C GLY A 460 18.04 -16.43 -8.01
N ILE A 461 17.43 -16.85 -6.90
CA ILE A 461 18.12 -17.27 -5.68
C ILE A 461 18.63 -18.71 -5.86
N ARG A 462 19.90 -18.94 -5.52
CA ARG A 462 20.56 -20.25 -5.74
C ARG A 462 20.60 -21.14 -4.51
N THR A 463 20.29 -20.59 -3.35
CA THR A 463 20.41 -21.26 -2.06
C THR A 463 19.11 -21.10 -1.27
N VAL A 464 18.52 -22.24 -0.87
CA VAL A 464 17.36 -22.29 0.02
C VAL A 464 17.81 -22.96 1.33
N LEU A 465 17.41 -22.38 2.45
CA LEU A 465 17.68 -22.91 3.78
C LEU A 465 16.35 -23.33 4.44
N VAL A 466 16.26 -24.57 4.89
CA VAL A 466 15.14 -25.07 5.71
C VAL A 466 15.66 -25.38 7.11
N PRO A 467 15.39 -24.52 8.12
CA PRO A 467 15.78 -24.78 9.50
C PRO A 467 15.16 -26.08 10.04
N PRO A 468 15.76 -26.75 11.04
CA PRO A 468 15.04 -27.77 11.79
C PRO A 468 13.82 -27.14 12.47
N MET A 469 12.74 -27.91 12.64
CA MET A 469 11.49 -27.40 13.22
C MET A 469 10.84 -26.28 12.40
N ALA A 470 11.05 -26.25 11.08
CA ALA A 470 10.51 -25.22 10.18
C ALA A 470 8.99 -25.02 10.32
N GLY A 471 8.24 -26.11 10.59
CA GLY A 471 6.79 -26.07 10.79
C GLY A 471 6.31 -25.44 12.10
N VAL A 472 7.21 -25.11 13.04
CA VAL A 472 6.94 -24.44 14.33
C VAL A 472 7.99 -23.34 14.63
N LEU A 473 8.66 -22.83 13.59
CA LEU A 473 9.79 -21.91 13.74
C LEU A 473 9.41 -20.60 14.44
N SER A 474 8.19 -20.11 14.23
CA SER A 474 7.68 -18.91 14.89
C SER A 474 7.63 -19.06 16.41
N ALA A 475 7.16 -20.21 16.92
CA ALA A 475 7.19 -20.54 18.34
C ALA A 475 8.62 -20.64 18.88
N LEU A 476 9.55 -21.24 18.12
CA LEU A 476 10.97 -21.26 18.49
C LEU A 476 11.55 -19.83 18.56
N GLY A 477 11.27 -18.99 17.56
CA GLY A 477 11.73 -17.61 17.52
C GLY A 477 11.19 -16.74 18.66
N ILE A 478 9.93 -16.94 19.07
CA ILE A 478 9.37 -16.34 20.30
C ILE A 478 10.17 -16.76 21.54
N GLY A 479 10.59 -18.02 21.59
CA GLY A 479 11.49 -18.52 22.62
C GLY A 479 12.86 -17.84 22.64
N LEU A 480 13.39 -17.50 21.48
CA LEU A 480 14.73 -16.92 21.29
C LEU A 480 14.76 -15.39 21.34
N ALA A 481 13.60 -14.74 21.42
CA ALA A 481 13.49 -13.30 21.40
C ALA A 481 14.07 -12.65 22.67
N ASP A 482 14.62 -11.45 22.48
CA ASP A 482 15.08 -10.57 23.54
C ASP A 482 13.89 -9.77 24.10
N THR A 483 13.98 -9.32 25.35
CA THR A 483 13.02 -8.36 25.89
C THR A 483 13.44 -6.96 25.42
N THR A 484 12.56 -6.22 24.77
CA THR A 484 12.91 -4.88 24.25
C THR A 484 11.90 -3.84 24.68
N THR A 485 12.39 -2.63 24.89
CA THR A 485 11.54 -1.46 24.99
C THR A 485 12.11 -0.33 24.14
N MET A 486 11.22 0.38 23.48
CA MET A 486 11.58 1.50 22.61
C MET A 486 10.82 2.74 23.05
N ARG A 487 11.51 3.87 23.04
CA ARG A 487 10.96 5.19 23.35
C ARG A 487 11.36 6.17 22.26
N GLU A 488 10.40 6.97 21.82
CA GLU A 488 10.60 7.94 20.75
C GLU A 488 10.04 9.30 21.14
N GLN A 489 10.64 10.37 20.60
CA GLN A 489 10.16 11.73 20.79
C GLN A 489 10.59 12.61 19.62
N SER A 490 9.67 13.45 19.12
CA SER A 490 9.99 14.53 18.17
C SER A 490 10.88 15.59 18.81
N VAL A 491 11.86 16.08 18.05
CA VAL A 491 12.81 17.13 18.46
C VAL A 491 12.82 18.31 17.49
N GLU A 492 12.71 18.05 16.18
CA GLU A 492 12.63 19.06 15.11
C GLU A 492 13.72 20.16 15.21
N ALA A 493 14.98 19.76 15.34
CA ALA A 493 16.11 20.68 15.52
C ALA A 493 17.18 20.55 14.42
N PRO A 494 17.82 21.66 13.97
CA PRO A 494 18.92 21.59 13.02
C PRO A 494 20.09 20.77 13.55
N LEU A 495 20.72 19.96 12.68
CA LEU A 495 21.91 19.17 12.99
C LEU A 495 23.17 20.05 13.04
N GLN A 496 23.36 20.72 14.18
CA GLN A 496 24.47 21.64 14.44
C GLN A 496 24.92 21.58 15.90
N ALA A 497 26.16 21.99 16.17
CA ALA A 497 26.75 21.94 17.51
C ALA A 497 25.91 22.66 18.58
N ALA A 498 25.23 23.75 18.22
CA ALA A 498 24.38 24.52 19.14
C ALA A 498 23.13 23.75 19.60
N SER A 499 22.60 22.82 18.79
CA SER A 499 21.39 22.05 19.10
C SER A 499 21.69 20.78 19.90
N MET A 500 22.93 20.26 19.82
CA MET A 500 23.31 18.95 20.39
C MET A 500 23.08 18.82 21.90
N PRO A 501 23.32 19.83 22.76
CA PRO A 501 23.05 19.70 24.18
C PRO A 501 21.58 19.39 24.51
N ALA A 502 20.65 19.98 23.77
CA ALA A 502 19.21 19.71 23.93
C ALA A 502 18.85 18.32 23.40
N ILE A 503 19.37 17.95 22.22
CA ILE A 503 19.18 16.63 21.60
C ILE A 503 19.67 15.51 22.55
N LEU A 504 20.88 15.66 23.11
CA LEU A 504 21.46 14.66 24.01
C LEU A 504 20.69 14.56 25.33
N LYS A 505 20.22 15.69 25.87
CA LYS A 505 19.37 15.70 27.07
C LYS A 505 18.08 14.90 26.84
N THR A 506 17.40 15.11 25.71
CA THR A 506 16.20 14.33 25.36
C THR A 506 16.54 12.84 25.23
N ALA A 507 17.66 12.48 24.58
CA ALA A 507 18.09 11.09 24.48
C ALA A 507 18.38 10.44 25.84
N ASP A 508 18.99 11.18 26.78
CA ASP A 508 19.25 10.71 28.14
C ASP A 508 17.93 10.45 28.91
N GLU A 509 16.95 11.34 28.78
CA GLU A 509 15.62 11.17 29.38
C GLU A 509 14.90 9.92 28.83
N LEU A 510 14.98 9.69 27.52
CA LEU A 510 14.43 8.49 26.88
C LEU A 510 15.16 7.20 27.31
N GLU A 511 16.50 7.23 27.45
CA GLU A 511 17.26 6.09 27.94
C GLU A 511 16.91 5.73 29.38
N VAL A 512 16.83 6.73 30.27
CA VAL A 512 16.45 6.49 31.67
C VAL A 512 15.08 5.84 31.75
N ALA A 513 14.11 6.32 30.96
CA ALA A 513 12.77 5.74 30.91
C ALA A 513 12.77 4.30 30.37
N ALA A 514 13.50 4.04 29.28
CA ALA A 514 13.60 2.71 28.67
C ALA A 514 14.29 1.70 29.61
N ARG A 515 15.40 2.08 30.27
CA ARG A 515 16.07 1.20 31.24
C ARG A 515 15.19 0.89 32.44
N ALA A 516 14.48 1.90 32.97
CA ALA A 516 13.62 1.72 34.14
C ALA A 516 12.51 0.68 33.90
N GLU A 517 12.00 0.58 32.68
CA GLU A 517 10.99 -0.41 32.31
C GLU A 517 11.55 -1.84 32.29
N LEU A 518 12.71 -2.07 31.65
CA LEU A 518 13.33 -3.40 31.65
C LEU A 518 13.73 -3.86 33.05
N LEU A 519 14.21 -2.95 33.91
CA LEU A 519 14.50 -3.26 35.31
C LEU A 519 13.24 -3.65 36.09
N ALA A 520 12.09 -3.05 35.78
CA ALA A 520 10.81 -3.41 36.38
C ALA A 520 10.30 -4.79 35.91
N GLU A 521 10.79 -5.29 34.77
CA GLU A 521 10.56 -6.64 34.26
C GLU A 521 11.65 -7.64 34.70
N ASP A 522 12.35 -7.38 35.81
CA ASP A 522 13.40 -8.25 36.37
C ASP A 522 14.55 -8.59 35.40
N VAL A 523 14.82 -7.73 34.40
CA VAL A 523 16.00 -7.87 33.54
C VAL A 523 17.23 -7.33 34.30
N PRO A 524 18.30 -8.13 34.48
CA PRO A 524 19.52 -7.66 35.12
C PRO A 524 20.18 -6.51 34.36
N ASP A 525 20.63 -5.47 35.06
CA ASP A 525 21.20 -4.26 34.45
C ASP A 525 22.44 -4.54 33.57
N ASP A 526 23.25 -5.53 33.95
CA ASP A 526 24.43 -5.98 33.19
C ASP A 526 24.08 -6.69 31.86
N ARG A 527 22.79 -7.03 31.67
CA ARG A 527 22.25 -7.62 30.44
C ARG A 527 21.47 -6.61 29.59
N ILE A 528 21.35 -5.36 30.03
CA ILE A 528 20.65 -4.30 29.29
C ILE A 528 21.64 -3.59 28.37
N GLN A 529 21.44 -3.73 27.06
CA GLN A 529 22.12 -2.95 26.03
C GLN A 529 21.21 -1.82 25.56
N VAL A 530 21.79 -0.63 25.34
CA VAL A 530 21.03 0.53 24.85
C VAL A 530 21.59 0.99 23.52
N THR A 531 20.69 1.20 22.56
CA THR A 531 21.00 1.82 21.28
C THR A 531 20.26 3.15 21.16
N ARG A 532 21.00 4.23 20.88
CA ARG A 532 20.44 5.57 20.66
C ARG A 532 20.50 5.92 19.18
N ARG A 533 19.39 6.38 18.61
CA ARG A 533 19.27 6.71 17.19
C ARG A 533 18.64 8.08 16.98
N ALA A 534 19.04 8.73 15.90
CA ALA A 534 18.47 9.98 15.41
C ALA A 534 17.81 9.73 14.04
N GLN A 535 16.57 10.19 13.89
CA GLN A 535 15.88 10.23 12.61
C GLN A 535 16.21 11.56 11.93
N LEU A 536 16.96 11.50 10.83
CA LEU A 536 17.48 12.68 10.14
C LEU A 536 16.78 12.87 8.80
N ARG A 537 16.53 14.12 8.42
CA ARG A 537 15.99 14.48 7.10
C ARG A 537 16.64 15.75 6.58
N TYR A 538 16.54 15.99 5.28
CA TYR A 538 16.85 17.30 4.74
C TYR A 538 15.73 18.29 5.04
N ASP A 539 16.08 19.54 5.29
CA ASP A 539 15.11 20.60 5.52
C ASP A 539 14.12 20.74 4.33
N GLY A 540 12.85 20.94 4.67
CA GLY A 540 11.73 20.92 3.71
C GLY A 540 11.40 19.56 3.08
N THR A 541 11.94 18.45 3.61
CA THR A 541 11.53 17.08 3.23
C THR A 541 10.89 16.36 4.41
N ASP A 542 10.12 15.30 4.15
CA ASP A 542 9.37 14.51 5.15
C ASP A 542 9.88 13.08 5.35
N THR A 543 10.95 12.69 4.65
CA THR A 543 11.48 11.33 4.76
C THR A 543 12.72 11.33 5.62
N THR A 544 12.65 10.57 6.70
CA THR A 544 13.77 10.38 7.62
C THR A 544 14.61 9.18 7.22
N LEU A 545 15.91 9.27 7.46
CA LEU A 545 16.80 8.14 7.56
C LEU A 545 17.35 8.07 8.98
N THR A 546 17.31 6.86 9.55
CA THR A 546 17.79 6.61 10.89
C THR A 546 19.31 6.44 10.88
N VAL A 547 19.99 7.14 11.78
CA VAL A 547 21.43 6.98 12.05
C VAL A 547 21.67 6.80 13.55
N GLU A 548 22.83 6.27 13.91
CA GLU A 548 23.26 6.22 15.31
C GLU A 548 23.47 7.65 15.86
N LEU A 549 22.99 7.92 17.08
CA LEU A 549 23.15 9.22 17.71
C LEU A 549 24.59 9.38 18.21
N THR A 550 25.35 10.26 17.56
CA THR A 550 26.77 10.51 17.86
C THR A 550 27.13 11.98 17.58
N GLU A 551 28.39 12.31 17.31
CA GLU A 551 28.81 13.65 16.93
C GLU A 551 28.19 14.10 15.58
N PRO A 552 27.82 15.40 15.41
CA PRO A 552 27.12 15.90 14.21
C PRO A 552 27.78 15.54 12.87
N ALA A 553 29.11 15.55 12.81
CA ALA A 553 29.84 15.25 11.58
C ALA A 553 29.70 13.78 11.15
N ALA A 554 29.74 12.85 12.10
CA ALA A 554 29.57 11.42 11.84
C ALA A 554 28.12 11.10 11.46
N MET A 555 27.15 11.70 12.16
CA MET A 555 25.73 11.58 11.82
C MET A 555 25.43 12.08 10.40
N ARG A 556 25.97 13.25 10.01
CA ARG A 556 25.85 13.78 8.65
C ARG A 556 26.43 12.80 7.62
N HIS A 557 27.62 12.28 7.85
CA HIS A 557 28.27 11.36 6.92
C HIS A 557 27.45 10.09 6.72
N ALA A 558 27.01 9.47 7.82
CA ALA A 558 26.16 8.27 7.79
C ALA A 558 24.80 8.53 7.12
N PHE A 559 24.21 9.69 7.37
CA PHE A 559 22.97 10.12 6.71
C PHE A 559 23.16 10.25 5.21
N GLU A 560 24.18 10.97 4.76
CA GLU A 560 24.46 11.17 3.35
C GLU A 560 24.82 9.86 2.62
N GLU A 561 25.56 8.96 3.28
CA GLU A 561 25.86 7.63 2.74
C GLU A 561 24.57 6.81 2.54
N ARG A 562 23.73 6.71 3.57
CA ARG A 562 22.42 6.03 3.47
C ARG A 562 21.53 6.71 2.43
N HIS A 563 21.52 8.04 2.37
CA HIS A 563 20.73 8.79 1.39
C HIS A 563 21.19 8.51 -0.05
N ARG A 564 22.51 8.37 -0.29
CA ARG A 564 23.03 7.92 -1.60
C ARG A 564 22.68 6.46 -1.87
N ALA A 565 22.72 5.58 -0.88
CA ALA A 565 22.35 4.18 -1.08
C ALA A 565 20.87 4.03 -1.46
N THR A 566 19.97 4.71 -0.75
CA THR A 566 18.51 4.63 -0.98
C THR A 566 18.07 5.42 -2.21
N TYR A 567 18.55 6.65 -2.36
CA TYR A 567 18.04 7.61 -3.36
C TYR A 567 19.03 7.91 -4.49
N SER A 568 20.29 7.48 -4.38
CA SER A 568 21.39 7.70 -5.35
C SER A 568 21.84 9.15 -5.57
N PHE A 569 21.49 10.05 -4.65
CA PHE A 569 22.02 11.42 -4.60
C PHE A 569 22.02 11.94 -3.15
N THR A 570 22.47 13.18 -2.96
CA THR A 570 22.34 13.98 -1.72
C THR A 570 21.78 15.35 -2.05
N LEU A 571 21.19 16.03 -1.06
CA LEU A 571 20.70 17.40 -1.22
C LEU A 571 21.67 18.41 -0.62
N ASP A 572 21.82 19.55 -1.29
CA ASP A 572 22.50 20.71 -0.74
C ASP A 572 21.50 21.52 0.13
N ARG A 573 21.13 20.92 1.28
CA ARG A 573 20.21 21.50 2.26
C ARG A 573 20.68 21.23 3.69
N PRO A 574 20.27 22.05 4.67
CA PRO A 574 20.45 21.73 6.07
C PRO A 574 19.83 20.38 6.42
N ILE A 575 20.42 19.68 7.39
CA ILE A 575 19.89 18.42 7.94
C ILE A 575 19.19 18.76 9.26
N VAL A 576 18.00 18.19 9.46
CA VAL A 576 17.17 18.33 10.66
C VAL A 576 17.11 16.99 11.37
N VAL A 577 17.24 17.01 12.70
CA VAL A 577 16.91 15.90 13.59
C VAL A 577 15.40 15.98 13.84
N GLU A 578 14.63 15.15 13.15
CA GLU A 578 13.17 15.11 13.27
C GLU A 578 12.78 14.54 14.64
N ALA A 579 13.31 13.36 14.96
CA ALA A 579 12.98 12.62 16.16
C ALA A 579 14.19 11.82 16.69
N LEU A 580 14.11 11.43 17.94
CA LEU A 580 15.03 10.52 18.60
C LEU A 580 14.33 9.22 18.94
N SER A 581 15.08 8.12 18.88
CA SER A 581 14.63 6.79 19.25
C SER A 581 15.67 6.13 20.13
N VAL A 582 15.26 5.66 21.31
CA VAL A 582 16.12 4.92 22.24
C VAL A 582 15.52 3.54 22.46
N GLU A 583 16.31 2.52 22.18
CA GLU A 583 15.96 1.11 22.34
C GLU A 583 16.82 0.53 23.45
N ALA A 584 16.18 0.02 24.50
CA ALA A 584 16.84 -0.81 25.50
C ALA A 584 16.46 -2.28 25.26
N THR A 585 17.46 -3.15 25.25
CA THR A 585 17.33 -4.58 24.96
C THR A 585 17.92 -5.39 26.11
N GLY A 586 17.09 -6.18 26.77
CA GLY A 586 17.48 -7.23 27.70
C GLY A 586 17.86 -8.49 26.95
N ILE A 587 19.16 -8.77 26.85
CA ILE A 587 19.67 -9.90 26.07
C ILE A 587 19.25 -11.22 26.74
N THR A 588 18.48 -12.06 26.03
CA THR A 588 18.12 -13.42 26.43
C THR A 588 19.33 -14.34 26.24
N GLU A 589 19.55 -15.28 27.18
CA GLU A 589 20.61 -16.27 27.03
C GLU A 589 20.12 -17.34 26.06
N PRO A 590 20.74 -17.52 24.88
CA PRO A 590 20.26 -18.49 23.93
C PRO A 590 20.39 -19.89 24.54
N PRO A 591 19.34 -20.73 24.46
CA PRO A 591 19.47 -22.14 24.84
C PRO A 591 20.51 -22.82 23.96
N ASP A 592 21.14 -23.88 24.47
CA ASP A 592 21.99 -24.73 23.63
C ASP A 592 21.13 -25.44 22.57
N LEU A 593 21.26 -24.99 21.33
CA LEU A 593 20.54 -25.51 20.17
C LEU A 593 21.32 -26.60 19.42
N SER A 594 22.49 -27.01 19.91
CA SER A 594 23.32 -28.05 19.25
C SER A 594 22.63 -29.41 19.17
N ALA A 595 21.67 -29.68 20.06
CA ALA A 595 20.86 -30.90 20.09
C ALA A 595 19.61 -30.86 19.15
N LEU A 596 19.43 -29.81 18.34
CA LEU A 596 18.33 -29.70 17.38
C LEU A 596 18.49 -30.64 16.15
N ALA A 597 19.66 -31.25 15.97
CA ALA A 597 19.90 -32.15 14.85
C ALA A 597 18.91 -33.33 14.90
N PRO A 598 18.01 -33.48 13.91
CA PRO A 598 16.93 -34.47 13.97
C PRO A 598 17.42 -35.91 13.73
N TYR A 599 18.69 -36.09 13.35
CA TYR A 599 19.24 -37.40 13.00
C TYR A 599 19.29 -38.35 14.21
N GLU A 600 18.50 -39.42 14.17
CA GLU A 600 18.39 -40.39 15.28
C GLU A 600 19.48 -41.49 15.26
N GLY A 601 20.51 -41.38 14.41
CA GLY A 601 21.54 -42.41 14.29
C GLY A 601 21.09 -43.66 13.52
N ARG A 602 19.97 -43.57 12.80
CA ARG A 602 19.38 -44.63 11.98
C ARG A 602 19.30 -44.17 10.53
N THR A 603 19.74 -45.02 9.60
CA THR A 603 19.60 -44.78 8.17
C THR A 603 18.56 -45.75 7.63
N ALA A 604 17.46 -45.23 7.10
CA ALA A 604 16.41 -46.00 6.44
C ALA A 604 16.50 -45.82 4.92
N ALA A 605 16.11 -46.85 4.16
CA ALA A 605 15.96 -46.70 2.72
C ALA A 605 14.76 -45.78 2.41
N PRO A 606 14.86 -44.85 1.46
CA PRO A 606 13.75 -43.97 1.11
C PRO A 606 12.56 -44.76 0.56
N GLU A 607 11.36 -44.32 0.87
CA GLU A 607 10.13 -44.82 0.24
C GLU A 607 10.07 -44.30 -1.21
N THR A 608 9.39 -45.02 -2.10
CA THR A 608 9.12 -44.54 -3.47
C THR A 608 7.67 -44.07 -3.56
N VAL A 609 7.47 -42.80 -3.93
CA VAL A 609 6.16 -42.18 -4.10
C VAL A 609 6.03 -41.54 -5.48
N ARG A 610 4.83 -41.13 -5.86
CA ARG A 610 4.57 -40.46 -7.14
C ARG A 610 4.47 -38.95 -6.99
N LEU A 611 5.16 -38.22 -7.86
CA LEU A 611 5.14 -36.76 -7.98
C LEU A 611 4.89 -36.36 -9.44
N HIS A 612 3.97 -35.44 -9.68
CA HIS A 612 3.77 -34.82 -10.98
C HIS A 612 4.66 -33.58 -11.11
N THR A 613 5.64 -33.63 -12.01
CA THR A 613 6.60 -32.53 -12.23
C THR A 613 7.10 -32.55 -13.66
N GLY A 614 7.33 -31.37 -14.24
CA GLY A 614 7.70 -31.23 -15.65
C GLY A 614 6.66 -31.85 -16.58
N GLY A 615 5.38 -31.63 -16.29
CA GLY A 615 4.25 -32.12 -17.10
C GLY A 615 4.00 -33.63 -17.09
N THR A 616 4.68 -34.40 -16.24
CA THR A 616 4.53 -35.88 -16.19
C THR A 616 4.62 -36.42 -14.76
N TRP A 617 3.98 -37.57 -14.53
CA TRP A 617 4.14 -38.32 -13.28
C TRP A 617 5.47 -39.10 -13.27
N ARG A 618 6.23 -38.97 -12.17
CA ARG A 618 7.50 -39.66 -11.93
C ARG A 618 7.47 -40.38 -10.59
N ASP A 619 8.15 -41.51 -10.51
CA ASP A 619 8.46 -42.18 -9.24
C ASP A 619 9.69 -41.50 -8.62
N VAL A 620 9.56 -41.02 -7.39
CA VAL A 620 10.58 -40.21 -6.70
C VAL A 620 10.83 -40.74 -5.29
N PRO A 621 12.04 -40.57 -4.75
CA PRO A 621 12.33 -40.96 -3.37
C PRO A 621 11.69 -40.00 -2.37
N LEU A 622 11.10 -40.56 -1.32
CA LEU A 622 10.64 -39.87 -0.12
C LEU A 622 11.55 -40.23 1.05
N HIS A 623 12.19 -39.22 1.61
CA HIS A 623 13.04 -39.32 2.80
C HIS A 623 12.31 -38.77 4.01
N ARG A 624 12.59 -39.33 5.19
CA ARG A 624 12.28 -38.71 6.47
C ARG A 624 13.52 -37.95 6.94
N ARG A 625 13.34 -36.71 7.39
CA ARG A 625 14.46 -35.84 7.77
C ARG A 625 15.28 -36.42 8.93
N GLU A 626 14.61 -37.08 9.87
CA GLU A 626 15.18 -37.77 11.03
C GLU A 626 16.07 -38.99 10.68
N ASP A 627 15.87 -39.55 9.49
CA ASP A 627 16.66 -40.70 8.99
C ASP A 627 17.80 -40.25 8.06
N LEU A 628 17.92 -38.94 7.78
CA LEU A 628 18.90 -38.38 6.84
C LEU A 628 20.22 -37.98 7.58
N PRO A 629 21.34 -38.68 7.33
CA PRO A 629 22.63 -38.35 7.94
C PRO A 629 23.15 -36.97 7.50
N PRO A 630 23.83 -36.24 8.41
CA PRO A 630 24.54 -35.02 8.03
C PRO A 630 25.53 -35.24 6.89
N GLY A 631 25.50 -34.37 5.87
CA GLY A 631 26.30 -34.45 4.66
C GLY A 631 25.73 -35.36 3.56
N GLU A 632 24.75 -36.21 3.88
CA GLU A 632 24.06 -36.99 2.85
C GLU A 632 23.25 -36.06 1.95
N THR A 633 23.23 -36.39 0.67
CA THR A 633 22.67 -35.56 -0.39
C THR A 633 21.46 -36.21 -1.02
N VAL A 634 20.39 -35.44 -1.16
CA VAL A 634 19.16 -35.81 -1.88
C VAL A 634 19.06 -34.93 -3.13
N THR A 635 19.14 -35.53 -4.31
CA THR A 635 18.98 -34.83 -5.59
C THR A 635 17.52 -34.88 -6.03
N GLY A 636 16.96 -33.73 -6.43
CA GLY A 636 15.61 -33.65 -6.96
C GLY A 636 15.43 -34.33 -8.32
N PRO A 637 14.20 -34.70 -8.71
CA PRO A 637 12.96 -34.52 -7.96
C PRO A 637 12.84 -35.51 -6.77
N ALA A 638 12.59 -35.01 -5.56
CA ALA A 638 12.48 -35.80 -4.33
C ALA A 638 11.60 -35.09 -3.28
N ILE A 639 11.14 -35.84 -2.27
CA ILE A 639 10.36 -35.30 -1.15
C ILE A 639 11.09 -35.60 0.16
N ILE A 640 11.17 -34.62 1.04
CA ILE A 640 11.68 -34.77 2.42
C ILE A 640 10.55 -34.39 3.37
N THR A 641 10.16 -35.33 4.23
CA THR A 641 9.10 -35.16 5.23
C THR A 641 9.67 -35.01 6.63
N GLU A 642 8.99 -34.23 7.47
CA GLU A 642 9.21 -34.17 8.91
C GLU A 642 7.85 -33.97 9.61
N ALA A 643 7.80 -34.14 10.93
CA ALA A 643 6.53 -34.15 11.68
C ALA A 643 5.63 -32.91 11.48
N GLY A 644 6.21 -31.75 11.13
CA GLY A 644 5.48 -30.48 10.98
C GLY A 644 5.56 -29.83 9.60
N ALA A 645 6.28 -30.42 8.63
CA ALA A 645 6.50 -29.80 7.32
C ALA A 645 6.85 -30.83 6.23
N THR A 646 6.62 -30.43 4.98
CA THR A 646 7.05 -31.19 3.79
C THR A 646 7.90 -30.28 2.91
N THR A 647 9.08 -30.74 2.53
CA THR A 647 9.99 -30.05 1.62
C THR A 647 10.06 -30.80 0.29
N VAL A 648 9.79 -30.11 -0.81
CA VAL A 648 9.94 -30.65 -2.17
C VAL A 648 11.29 -30.18 -2.72
N VAL A 649 12.15 -31.12 -3.09
CA VAL A 649 13.40 -30.84 -3.82
C VAL A 649 13.07 -30.96 -5.31
N ASP A 650 12.81 -29.84 -5.98
CA ASP A 650 12.44 -29.83 -7.40
C ASP A 650 13.60 -30.26 -8.31
N ASP A 651 13.29 -30.55 -9.59
CA ASP A 651 14.30 -30.93 -10.58
C ASP A 651 15.40 -29.85 -10.72
N GLY A 652 16.66 -30.27 -10.82
CA GLY A 652 17.81 -29.37 -10.84
C GLY A 652 18.22 -28.78 -9.47
N TRP A 653 17.57 -29.17 -8.37
CA TRP A 653 17.98 -28.85 -7.00
C TRP A 653 18.59 -30.04 -6.27
N ARG A 654 19.44 -29.75 -5.28
CA ARG A 654 20.07 -30.73 -4.40
C ARG A 654 19.92 -30.27 -2.96
N ALA A 655 19.48 -31.15 -2.06
CA ALA A 655 19.43 -30.89 -0.62
C ALA A 655 20.51 -31.67 0.13
N ALA A 656 21.06 -31.11 1.20
CA ALA A 656 21.93 -31.81 2.14
C ALA A 656 21.65 -31.38 3.59
N ALA A 657 21.64 -32.35 4.51
CA ALA A 657 21.51 -32.07 5.93
C ALA A 657 22.85 -31.55 6.51
N THR A 658 22.82 -30.46 7.27
CA THR A 658 24.00 -29.95 8.00
C THR A 658 24.12 -30.63 9.36
N HIS A 659 25.29 -30.49 10.01
CA HIS A 659 25.49 -31.00 11.38
C HIS A 659 24.56 -30.32 12.40
N GLY A 660 24.19 -29.06 12.16
CA GLY A 660 23.19 -28.34 12.96
C GLY A 660 21.75 -28.65 12.56
N GLY A 661 21.51 -29.70 11.76
CA GLY A 661 20.18 -30.17 11.40
C GLY A 661 19.46 -29.40 10.30
N HIS A 662 20.05 -28.37 9.69
CA HIS A 662 19.43 -27.60 8.60
C HIS A 662 19.42 -28.41 7.30
N LEU A 663 18.42 -28.23 6.43
CA LEU A 663 18.52 -28.66 5.05
C LEU A 663 19.02 -27.48 4.22
N LEU A 664 20.23 -27.61 3.69
CA LEU A 664 20.79 -26.67 2.73
C LEU A 664 20.46 -27.18 1.33
N MET A 665 19.71 -26.41 0.57
CA MET A 665 19.33 -26.73 -0.79
C MET A 665 20.03 -25.79 -1.76
N GLU A 666 20.68 -26.36 -2.77
CA GLU A 666 21.47 -25.64 -3.76
C GLU A 666 20.99 -25.98 -5.18
N ARG A 667 20.95 -24.97 -6.03
CA ARG A 667 20.64 -25.14 -7.46
C ARG A 667 21.83 -25.80 -8.15
N ALA A 668 21.66 -27.04 -8.62
CA ALA A 668 22.72 -27.85 -9.23
C ALA A 668 22.96 -27.53 -10.73
N ALA A 669 21.95 -27.02 -11.44
CA ALA A 669 22.05 -26.57 -12.83
C ALA A 669 21.16 -25.36 -13.09
N ILE A 670 21.70 -24.35 -13.80
CA ILE A 670 20.91 -23.21 -14.30
C ILE A 670 20.11 -23.72 -15.50
N THR A 671 18.84 -24.02 -15.31
CA THR A 671 17.95 -24.24 -16.45
C THR A 671 17.61 -22.85 -17.01
N GLN A 672 18.17 -22.50 -18.18
CA GLN A 672 17.57 -21.46 -19.00
C GLN A 672 16.15 -21.93 -19.31
N SER A 673 15.13 -21.13 -19.05
CA SER A 673 13.77 -21.44 -19.50
C SER A 673 13.69 -21.23 -21.01
N SER A 674 14.32 -22.12 -21.77
CA SER A 674 14.22 -22.19 -23.22
C SER A 674 13.08 -23.15 -23.54
N ASP A 675 11.88 -22.60 -23.74
CA ASP A 675 10.80 -23.10 -24.62
C ASP A 675 9.48 -22.33 -24.39
N LEU A 676 9.54 -21.01 -24.14
CA LEU A 676 8.33 -20.18 -24.09
C LEU A 676 7.87 -19.83 -25.52
N ASP A 677 6.64 -20.22 -25.88
CA ASP A 677 6.02 -19.89 -27.15
C ASP A 677 5.47 -18.44 -27.13
N THR A 678 5.38 -17.84 -28.33
CA THR A 678 4.78 -16.51 -28.57
C THR A 678 3.25 -16.55 -28.63
N LYS A 679 2.62 -17.73 -28.58
CA LYS A 679 1.16 -17.88 -28.49
C LYS A 679 0.64 -17.46 -27.12
N ALA A 680 -0.59 -16.94 -27.10
CA ALA A 680 -1.25 -16.52 -25.86
C ALA A 680 -1.54 -17.74 -24.97
N ASP A 681 -0.83 -17.83 -23.84
CA ASP A 681 -1.11 -18.77 -22.76
C ASP A 681 -1.78 -18.01 -21.60
N PRO A 682 -2.95 -18.46 -21.11
CA PRO A 682 -3.69 -17.77 -20.03
C PRO A 682 -2.91 -17.60 -18.72
N VAL A 683 -1.97 -18.49 -18.40
CA VAL A 683 -1.12 -18.41 -17.21
C VAL A 683 -0.02 -17.38 -17.44
N LEU A 684 0.68 -17.47 -18.57
CA LEU A 684 1.75 -16.52 -18.90
C LEU A 684 1.21 -15.10 -19.10
N LEU A 685 -0.04 -14.95 -19.56
CA LEU A 685 -0.70 -13.65 -19.69
C LEU A 685 -0.78 -12.93 -18.34
N GLU A 686 -1.16 -13.64 -17.28
CA GLU A 686 -1.22 -13.10 -15.92
C GLU A 686 0.19 -12.83 -15.37
N VAL A 687 1.17 -13.69 -15.67
CA VAL A 687 2.58 -13.47 -15.27
C VAL A 687 3.14 -12.20 -15.92
N PHE A 688 3.02 -12.05 -17.23
CA PHE A 688 3.53 -10.87 -17.94
C PHE A 688 2.79 -9.58 -17.56
N ASN A 689 1.48 -9.65 -17.31
CA ASN A 689 0.71 -8.52 -16.80
C ASN A 689 1.31 -8.00 -15.47
N ASN A 690 1.54 -8.91 -14.51
CA ASN A 690 2.16 -8.56 -13.24
C ASN A 690 3.61 -8.05 -13.39
N LEU A 691 4.39 -8.60 -14.33
CA LEU A 691 5.74 -8.14 -14.62
C LEU A 691 5.76 -6.71 -15.19
N PHE A 692 4.93 -6.40 -16.18
CA PHE A 692 4.87 -5.04 -16.76
C PHE A 692 4.39 -4.01 -15.74
N MET A 693 3.40 -4.36 -14.92
CA MET A 693 2.93 -3.49 -13.83
C MET A 693 4.03 -3.25 -12.79
N SER A 694 4.78 -4.31 -12.43
CA SER A 694 5.91 -4.21 -11.50
C SER A 694 6.99 -3.24 -11.97
N ILE A 695 7.27 -3.17 -13.28
CA ILE A 695 8.23 -2.19 -13.84
C ILE A 695 7.74 -0.76 -13.56
N ALA A 696 6.47 -0.46 -13.87
CA ALA A 696 5.90 0.86 -13.65
C ALA A 696 5.83 1.21 -12.15
N GLU A 697 5.50 0.26 -11.27
CA GLU A 697 5.52 0.44 -9.81
C GLU A 697 6.93 0.73 -9.28
N GLN A 698 7.96 0.02 -9.77
CA GLN A 698 9.35 0.27 -9.40
C GLN A 698 9.84 1.65 -9.84
N MET A 699 9.44 2.11 -11.04
CA MET A 699 9.68 3.48 -11.48
C MET A 699 8.99 4.48 -10.55
N GLY A 700 7.73 4.22 -10.17
CA GLY A 700 6.95 5.09 -9.29
C GLY A 700 7.56 5.20 -7.89
N ALA A 701 7.92 4.08 -7.27
CA ALA A 701 8.62 4.05 -5.98
C ALA A 701 9.94 4.84 -6.06
N ARG A 702 10.67 4.71 -7.17
CA ARG A 702 11.90 5.49 -7.40
C ARG A 702 11.59 6.98 -7.49
N LEU A 703 10.55 7.40 -8.22
CA LEU A 703 10.16 8.80 -8.33
C LEU A 703 9.73 9.38 -6.97
N GLU A 704 8.85 8.69 -6.25
CA GLU A 704 8.38 9.07 -4.90
C GLU A 704 9.56 9.27 -3.93
N SER A 705 10.52 8.34 -3.95
CA SER A 705 11.68 8.36 -3.08
C SER A 705 12.65 9.52 -3.37
N THR A 706 12.78 9.92 -4.65
CA THR A 706 13.80 10.84 -5.13
C THR A 706 13.32 12.27 -5.39
N ALA A 707 12.00 12.49 -5.54
CA ALA A 707 11.43 13.81 -5.75
C ALA A 707 11.62 14.75 -4.55
N GLN A 708 11.63 16.06 -4.80
CA GLN A 708 11.72 17.09 -3.75
C GLN A 708 10.38 17.77 -3.48
N SER A 709 9.48 17.86 -4.46
CA SER A 709 8.19 18.51 -4.26
C SER A 709 7.23 17.65 -3.45
N VAL A 710 6.46 18.31 -2.58
CA VAL A 710 5.37 17.71 -1.80
C VAL A 710 4.34 17.04 -2.71
N ASN A 711 4.06 17.64 -3.88
CA ASN A 711 3.08 17.12 -4.83
C ASN A 711 3.44 15.72 -5.35
N ILE A 712 4.69 15.54 -5.79
CA ILE A 712 5.14 14.23 -6.29
C ILE A 712 5.37 13.27 -5.12
N LYS A 713 6.12 13.72 -4.10
CA LYS A 713 6.61 12.85 -3.02
C LYS A 713 5.54 12.41 -2.03
N GLU A 714 4.69 13.32 -1.56
CA GLU A 714 3.73 13.04 -0.49
C GLU A 714 2.32 12.85 -1.02
N ARG A 715 1.96 13.64 -2.04
CA ARG A 715 0.61 13.63 -2.60
C ARG A 715 0.40 12.62 -3.71
N LEU A 716 1.49 12.03 -4.19
CA LEU A 716 1.53 11.04 -5.27
C LEU A 716 0.90 11.57 -6.56
N ASP A 717 1.11 12.85 -6.86
CA ASP A 717 0.64 13.50 -8.08
C ASP A 717 1.61 13.25 -9.25
N PHE A 718 1.77 11.96 -9.58
CA PHE A 718 2.62 11.49 -10.67
C PHE A 718 2.10 10.18 -11.27
N SER A 719 2.64 9.77 -12.42
CA SER A 719 2.40 8.44 -12.98
C SER A 719 3.62 7.97 -13.75
N CYS A 720 3.90 6.66 -13.69
CA CYS A 720 4.97 6.00 -14.44
C CYS A 720 4.36 4.95 -15.36
N ALA A 721 4.91 4.79 -16.56
CA ALA A 721 4.35 3.93 -17.59
C ALA A 721 5.40 3.33 -18.53
N LEU A 722 5.07 2.14 -19.03
CA LEU A 722 5.79 1.38 -20.04
C LEU A 722 5.00 1.40 -21.36
N PHE A 723 5.69 1.61 -22.46
CA PHE A 723 5.11 1.71 -23.80
C PHE A 723 5.79 0.74 -24.78
N ASP A 724 5.02 0.27 -25.75
CA ASP A 724 5.49 -0.57 -26.84
C ASP A 724 6.33 0.24 -27.88
N PRO A 725 6.91 -0.41 -28.91
CA PRO A 725 7.72 0.29 -29.92
C PRO A 725 6.97 1.41 -30.67
N ASP A 726 5.65 1.35 -30.75
CA ASP A 726 4.81 2.33 -31.45
C ASP A 726 4.33 3.45 -30.50
N GLY A 727 4.75 3.41 -29.23
CA GLY A 727 4.38 4.37 -28.19
C GLY A 727 2.97 4.15 -27.63
N ASN A 728 2.37 2.96 -27.79
CA ASN A 728 1.11 2.63 -27.14
C ASN A 728 1.35 2.21 -25.69
N LEU A 729 0.46 2.64 -24.79
CA LEU A 729 0.55 2.28 -23.37
C LEU A 729 0.38 0.77 -23.18
N VAL A 730 1.30 0.14 -22.43
CA VAL A 730 1.25 -1.30 -22.08
C VAL A 730 0.86 -1.50 -20.62
N ALA A 731 1.52 -0.77 -19.71
CA ALA A 731 1.26 -0.82 -18.28
C ALA A 731 1.62 0.50 -17.61
N ASN A 732 0.99 0.78 -16.46
CA ASN A 732 1.20 2.00 -15.69
C ASN A 732 1.06 1.73 -14.18
N ALA A 733 1.70 2.56 -13.36
CA ALA A 733 1.44 2.67 -11.93
C ALA A 733 0.33 3.72 -11.73
N PRO A 734 -0.90 3.31 -11.36
CA PRO A 734 -2.05 4.21 -11.38
C PRO A 734 -2.14 5.04 -10.09
N HIS A 735 -1.72 6.31 -10.15
CA HIS A 735 -2.03 7.27 -9.08
C HIS A 735 -3.07 8.31 -9.51
N ILE A 736 -2.94 8.88 -10.72
CA ILE A 736 -3.81 9.98 -11.20
C ILE A 736 -4.43 9.62 -12.56
N PRO A 737 -5.76 9.46 -12.67
CA PRO A 737 -6.40 9.00 -13.91
C PRO A 737 -6.17 9.87 -15.15
N VAL A 738 -6.09 11.20 -15.00
CA VAL A 738 -5.91 12.10 -16.16
C VAL A 738 -4.58 11.91 -16.90
N HIS A 739 -3.54 11.44 -16.19
CA HIS A 739 -2.24 11.13 -16.81
C HIS A 739 -2.33 9.96 -17.79
N LEU A 740 -3.19 8.99 -17.51
CA LEU A 740 -3.09 7.65 -18.09
C LEU A 740 -3.43 7.61 -19.58
N GLY A 741 -4.45 8.34 -20.02
CA GLY A 741 -4.83 8.39 -21.45
C GLY A 741 -4.07 9.43 -22.28
N SER A 742 -3.34 10.35 -21.64
CA SER A 742 -2.68 11.47 -22.31
C SER A 742 -1.19 11.23 -22.56
N MET A 743 -0.50 10.47 -21.68
CA MET A 743 0.93 10.18 -21.83
C MET A 743 1.29 9.47 -23.15
N GLY A 744 0.44 8.56 -23.64
CA GLY A 744 0.66 7.88 -24.92
C GLY A 744 0.73 8.86 -26.11
N THR A 745 -0.05 9.95 -26.06
CA THR A 745 0.02 11.00 -27.10
C THR A 745 1.34 11.77 -27.02
N SER A 746 1.84 12.09 -25.82
CA SER A 746 3.16 12.74 -25.65
C SER A 746 4.29 11.87 -26.20
N VAL A 747 4.28 10.56 -25.91
CA VAL A 747 5.28 9.61 -26.42
C VAL A 747 5.23 9.55 -27.94
N LYS A 748 4.05 9.35 -28.52
CA LYS A 748 3.84 9.31 -29.98
C LYS A 748 4.30 10.61 -30.66
N GLU A 749 4.14 11.76 -30.02
CA GLU A 749 4.62 13.04 -30.58
C GLU A 749 6.16 13.13 -30.58
N VAL A 750 6.83 12.71 -29.49
CA VAL A 750 8.30 12.66 -29.45
C VAL A 750 8.82 11.72 -30.53
N ILE A 751 8.20 10.55 -30.69
CA ILE A 751 8.52 9.59 -31.76
C ILE A 751 8.37 10.27 -33.12
N ARG A 752 7.25 10.94 -33.38
CA ARG A 752 6.97 11.59 -34.66
C ARG A 752 7.98 12.69 -35.00
N ARG A 753 8.41 13.49 -34.01
CA ARG A 753 9.31 14.64 -34.22
C ARG A 753 10.79 14.27 -34.21
N ARG A 754 11.21 13.29 -33.41
CA ARG A 754 12.62 12.87 -33.26
C ARG A 754 12.95 11.67 -34.13
N GLY A 755 12.07 10.66 -34.17
CA GLY A 755 12.24 9.44 -34.95
C GLY A 755 13.66 8.84 -34.82
N PRO A 756 14.36 8.58 -35.93
CA PRO A 756 15.68 7.96 -35.93
C PRO A 756 16.81 8.88 -35.40
N ALA A 757 16.53 10.14 -35.07
CA ALA A 757 17.53 11.04 -34.50
C ALA A 757 17.76 10.81 -32.99
N MET A 758 16.91 10.03 -32.34
CA MET A 758 17.09 9.66 -30.92
C MET A 758 18.34 8.79 -30.75
N ARG A 759 19.10 9.02 -29.68
CA ARG A 759 20.29 8.23 -29.34
C ARG A 759 20.15 7.52 -27.99
N PRO A 760 20.89 6.44 -27.75
CA PRO A 760 20.99 5.83 -26.42
C PRO A 760 21.38 6.87 -25.36
N GLY A 761 20.62 6.91 -24.26
CA GLY A 761 20.81 7.85 -23.15
C GLY A 761 20.18 9.23 -23.34
N ASP A 762 19.51 9.49 -24.47
CA ASP A 762 18.70 10.71 -24.61
C ASP A 762 17.43 10.61 -23.74
N THR A 763 16.96 11.75 -23.24
CA THR A 763 15.68 11.86 -22.53
C THR A 763 15.02 13.19 -22.85
N TYR A 764 13.70 13.17 -23.04
CA TYR A 764 12.93 14.32 -23.51
C TYR A 764 11.89 14.75 -22.48
N ALA A 765 11.67 16.06 -22.30
CA ALA A 765 10.63 16.62 -21.46
C ALA A 765 9.54 17.30 -22.31
N VAL A 766 8.28 17.02 -21.99
CA VAL A 766 7.10 17.56 -22.69
C VAL A 766 6.01 17.94 -21.69
N ASN A 767 5.56 19.19 -21.71
CA ASN A 767 4.31 19.63 -21.08
C ASN A 767 3.40 20.38 -22.06
N ASP A 768 3.74 20.42 -23.36
CA ASP A 768 2.96 21.09 -24.39
C ASP A 768 1.54 20.50 -24.52
N PRO A 769 0.49 21.23 -24.10
CA PRO A 769 -0.86 20.72 -24.09
C PRO A 769 -1.41 20.44 -25.50
N TYR A 770 -0.90 21.14 -26.51
CA TYR A 770 -1.36 20.97 -27.89
C TYR A 770 -0.84 19.69 -28.55
N HIS A 771 0.17 19.05 -27.95
CA HIS A 771 0.82 17.87 -28.49
C HIS A 771 0.99 16.75 -27.44
N GLY A 772 -0.06 16.51 -26.66
CA GLY A 772 -0.17 15.37 -25.74
C GLY A 772 0.00 15.70 -24.27
N GLY A 773 0.46 16.91 -23.93
CA GLY A 773 0.37 17.44 -22.56
C GLY A 773 -1.08 17.63 -22.11
N THR A 774 -1.27 17.79 -20.80
CA THR A 774 -2.56 18.08 -20.15
C THR A 774 -2.68 19.56 -19.80
N HIS A 775 -1.68 20.07 -19.09
CA HIS A 775 -1.44 21.48 -18.77
C HIS A 775 0.05 21.68 -18.43
N LEU A 776 0.51 22.91 -18.23
CA LEU A 776 1.95 23.18 -18.04
C LEU A 776 2.55 22.59 -16.74
N PRO A 777 1.85 22.54 -15.59
CA PRO A 777 2.41 21.91 -14.39
C PRO A 777 2.74 20.41 -14.54
N ASP A 778 2.07 19.69 -15.45
CA ASP A 778 2.31 18.25 -15.65
C ASP A 778 3.43 18.04 -16.69
N VAL A 779 4.64 17.78 -16.22
CA VAL A 779 5.80 17.54 -17.11
C VAL A 779 5.99 16.05 -17.33
N THR A 780 5.94 15.61 -18.59
CA THR A 780 6.20 14.23 -19.01
C THR A 780 7.65 14.07 -19.44
N VAL A 781 8.40 13.21 -18.77
CA VAL A 781 9.78 12.85 -19.10
C VAL A 781 9.78 11.47 -19.78
N ILE A 782 10.33 11.38 -20.98
CA ILE A 782 10.26 10.21 -21.87
C ILE A 782 11.67 9.74 -22.22
N THR A 783 11.95 8.45 -22.03
CA THR A 783 13.25 7.84 -22.29
C THR A 783 13.08 6.62 -23.22
N PRO A 784 13.71 6.61 -24.42
CA PRO A 784 13.75 5.45 -25.30
C PRO A 784 14.63 4.32 -24.72
N VAL A 785 14.19 3.08 -24.91
CA VAL A 785 14.94 1.86 -24.55
C VAL A 785 15.55 1.26 -25.81
N PHE A 786 16.88 1.11 -25.87
CA PHE A 786 17.60 0.57 -27.02
C PHE A 786 18.04 -0.88 -26.81
N ASP A 787 18.39 -1.57 -27.89
CA ASP A 787 18.99 -2.91 -27.84
C ASP A 787 20.42 -2.87 -27.26
N THR A 788 20.71 -3.76 -26.32
CA THR A 788 21.98 -3.81 -25.58
C THR A 788 22.87 -5.00 -25.95
N LYS A 789 22.47 -5.87 -26.88
CA LYS A 789 23.32 -7.01 -27.30
C LYS A 789 24.48 -6.56 -28.21
N ASP A 790 25.57 -7.33 -28.18
CA ASP A 790 26.75 -7.23 -29.08
C ASP A 790 26.41 -7.56 -30.55
N SER A 791 25.35 -6.96 -31.08
CA SER A 791 25.09 -6.94 -32.51
C SER A 791 26.02 -5.91 -33.17
N THR A 792 26.30 -6.13 -34.44
CA THR A 792 27.08 -5.22 -35.30
C THR A 792 26.57 -3.78 -35.19
N ASP A 793 27.43 -2.77 -35.44
CA ASP A 793 27.17 -1.32 -35.27
C ASP A 793 25.84 -0.78 -35.86
N THR A 794 25.15 -1.55 -36.71
CA THR A 794 23.86 -1.21 -37.31
C THR A 794 22.61 -1.63 -36.51
N GLU A 795 22.73 -2.52 -35.52
CA GLU A 795 21.59 -3.04 -34.73
C GLU A 795 21.49 -2.44 -33.31
N ARG A 796 22.54 -1.79 -32.78
CA ARG A 796 22.53 -1.10 -31.47
C ARG A 796 21.62 0.14 -31.41
N ASP A 797 21.26 0.70 -32.57
CA ASP A 797 20.43 1.91 -32.66
C ASP A 797 18.92 1.60 -32.77
N ARG A 798 18.51 0.33 -32.60
CA ARG A 798 17.09 -0.05 -32.64
C ARG A 798 16.42 0.26 -31.29
N ILE A 799 15.38 1.08 -31.34
CA ILE A 799 14.49 1.32 -30.19
C ILE A 799 13.58 0.09 -30.01
N LEU A 800 13.56 -0.43 -28.80
CA LEU A 800 12.77 -1.59 -28.41
C LEU A 800 11.45 -1.19 -27.73
N PHE A 801 11.49 -0.17 -26.86
CA PHE A 801 10.37 0.27 -26.03
C PHE A 801 10.55 1.74 -25.63
N TYR A 802 9.57 2.31 -24.93
CA TYR A 802 9.72 3.58 -24.22
C TYR A 802 9.25 3.45 -22.78
N VAL A 803 9.89 4.20 -21.90
CA VAL A 803 9.43 4.42 -20.53
C VAL A 803 9.19 5.90 -20.31
N ALA A 804 8.17 6.24 -19.53
CA ALA A 804 7.89 7.63 -19.22
C ALA A 804 7.39 7.82 -17.79
N SER A 805 7.66 9.00 -17.25
CA SER A 805 7.12 9.48 -15.97
C SER A 805 6.51 10.86 -16.18
N ARG A 806 5.34 11.10 -15.59
CA ARG A 806 4.70 12.41 -15.55
C ARG A 806 4.55 12.84 -14.10
N GLY A 807 5.00 14.05 -13.77
CA GLY A 807 4.92 14.60 -12.41
C GLY A 807 4.31 15.99 -12.44
N HIS A 808 3.47 16.30 -11.46
CA HIS A 808 2.90 17.63 -11.29
C HIS A 808 3.85 18.53 -10.50
N HIS A 809 4.40 19.54 -11.16
CA HIS A 809 5.23 20.56 -10.52
C HIS A 809 4.34 21.64 -9.89
N ALA A 810 4.40 21.77 -8.56
CA ALA A 810 3.61 22.76 -7.82
C ALA A 810 3.85 24.22 -8.26
N GLU A 811 4.96 24.51 -8.91
CA GLU A 811 5.31 25.83 -9.45
C GLU A 811 6.18 25.62 -10.68
N ILE A 812 5.73 26.11 -11.85
CA ILE A 812 6.43 26.08 -13.14
C ILE A 812 6.42 27.46 -13.81
N GLY A 813 6.16 28.54 -13.04
CA GLY A 813 6.03 29.90 -13.52
C GLY A 813 4.58 30.39 -13.61
N GLY A 814 4.35 31.39 -14.47
CA GLY A 814 3.02 31.95 -14.73
C GLY A 814 2.70 33.17 -13.86
N ILE A 815 1.55 33.80 -14.12
CA ILE A 815 1.17 35.09 -13.50
C ILE A 815 0.78 34.98 -12.02
N ALA A 816 0.44 33.78 -11.55
CA ALA A 816 0.03 33.52 -10.17
C ALA A 816 0.94 32.46 -9.51
N PRO A 817 1.20 32.55 -8.19
CA PRO A 817 1.88 31.50 -7.45
C PRO A 817 1.15 30.16 -7.56
N GLY A 818 1.89 29.07 -7.67
CA GLY A 818 1.32 27.72 -7.74
C GLY A 818 0.92 27.28 -9.16
N SER A 819 1.18 28.11 -10.18
CA SER A 819 0.95 27.83 -11.62
C SER A 819 -0.46 27.37 -12.01
N MET A 820 -1.47 27.74 -11.20
CA MET A 820 -2.89 27.56 -11.50
C MET A 820 -3.63 28.91 -11.47
N PRO A 821 -3.31 29.87 -12.36
CA PRO A 821 -3.96 31.18 -12.38
C PRO A 821 -5.45 31.04 -12.70
N ALA A 822 -6.32 31.68 -11.90
CA ALA A 822 -7.77 31.61 -12.14
C ALA A 822 -8.22 32.35 -13.42
N ASN A 823 -7.42 33.31 -13.88
CA ASN A 823 -7.84 34.28 -14.90
C ASN A 823 -6.96 34.28 -16.17
N SER A 824 -6.17 33.23 -16.39
CA SER A 824 -5.34 33.12 -17.60
C SER A 824 -6.18 33.05 -18.87
N ARG A 825 -5.67 33.67 -19.94
CA ARG A 825 -6.27 33.74 -21.28
C ARG A 825 -5.39 33.12 -22.34
N THR A 826 -4.07 33.21 -22.15
CA THR A 826 -3.08 32.61 -23.04
C THR A 826 -2.18 31.63 -22.28
N LEU A 827 -1.64 30.65 -22.99
CA LEU A 827 -0.84 29.58 -22.38
C LEU A 827 0.41 30.10 -21.66
N ASP A 828 1.04 31.16 -22.15
CA ASP A 828 2.23 31.77 -21.54
C ASP A 828 1.95 32.32 -20.14
N GLU A 829 0.73 32.79 -19.86
CA GLU A 829 0.33 33.25 -18.53
C GLU A 829 0.30 32.11 -17.49
N GLU A 830 0.29 30.84 -17.93
CA GLU A 830 0.18 29.67 -17.07
C GLU A 830 1.54 29.12 -16.61
N GLY A 831 2.64 29.44 -17.30
CA GLY A 831 3.98 28.98 -16.92
C GLY A 831 4.94 28.68 -18.07
N VAL A 832 5.99 27.95 -17.75
CA VAL A 832 7.07 27.59 -18.68
C VAL A 832 6.70 26.38 -19.53
N LEU A 833 6.90 26.50 -20.85
CA LEU A 833 6.63 25.47 -21.84
C LEU A 833 7.88 24.63 -22.16
N PHE A 834 7.76 23.32 -21.99
CA PHE A 834 8.67 22.28 -22.46
C PHE A 834 8.07 21.65 -23.73
N ASP A 835 8.46 22.18 -24.89
CA ASP A 835 8.07 21.62 -26.20
C ASP A 835 9.16 20.69 -26.73
N ASN A 836 8.98 19.37 -26.53
CA ASN A 836 9.94 18.33 -26.96
C ASN A 836 11.39 18.66 -26.57
N TRP A 837 11.57 19.12 -25.33
CA TRP A 837 12.84 19.61 -24.82
C TRP A 837 13.81 18.44 -24.61
N LEU A 838 15.01 18.51 -25.21
CA LEU A 838 16.06 17.53 -24.93
C LEU A 838 16.60 17.78 -23.52
N LEU A 839 16.13 16.99 -22.57
CA LEU A 839 16.39 17.14 -21.14
C LEU A 839 17.75 16.51 -20.77
N ALA A 840 18.03 15.32 -21.28
CA ALA A 840 19.34 14.68 -21.17
C ALA A 840 19.83 14.25 -22.54
N GLU A 841 21.13 14.40 -22.78
CA GLU A 841 21.79 14.04 -24.03
C GLU A 841 22.93 13.07 -23.73
N ASN A 842 22.94 11.90 -24.38
CA ASN A 842 23.93 10.84 -24.15
C ASN A 842 24.14 10.51 -22.65
N GLY A 843 23.05 10.42 -21.89
CA GLY A 843 23.06 10.12 -20.45
C GLY A 843 23.47 11.28 -19.55
N ARG A 844 23.71 12.48 -20.10
CA ARG A 844 24.08 13.68 -19.32
C ARG A 844 22.92 14.66 -19.25
N PHE A 845 22.50 15.01 -18.03
CA PHE A 845 21.45 15.99 -17.80
C PHE A 845 21.90 17.40 -18.23
N ARG A 846 21.09 18.06 -19.07
CA ARG A 846 21.31 19.42 -19.58
C ARG A 846 20.79 20.47 -18.60
N GLU A 847 21.36 20.45 -17.41
CA GLU A 847 20.87 21.19 -16.25
C GLU A 847 20.95 22.71 -16.44
N GLU A 848 22.08 23.23 -16.93
CA GLU A 848 22.28 24.66 -17.11
C GLU A 848 21.32 25.23 -18.16
N GLU A 849 21.10 24.50 -19.26
CA GLU A 849 20.13 24.89 -20.28
C GLU A 849 18.69 24.82 -19.77
N THR A 850 18.36 23.80 -19.00
CA THR A 850 17.03 23.65 -18.40
C THR A 850 16.77 24.72 -17.34
N LEU A 851 17.78 25.09 -16.56
CA LEU A 851 17.69 26.18 -15.60
C LEU A 851 17.42 27.51 -16.31
N ARG A 852 18.16 27.81 -17.40
CA ARG A 852 17.89 29.01 -18.22
C ARG A 852 16.47 29.03 -18.77
N LEU A 853 15.97 27.91 -19.29
CA LEU A 853 14.58 27.80 -19.76
C LEU A 853 13.57 28.20 -18.66
N LEU A 854 13.81 27.75 -17.42
CA LEU A 854 12.94 28.04 -16.28
C LEU A 854 13.04 29.49 -15.78
N THR A 855 14.21 30.13 -15.90
CA THR A 855 14.47 31.48 -15.35
C THR A 855 14.36 32.62 -16.34
N GLU A 856 14.48 32.35 -17.65
CA GLU A 856 14.47 33.36 -18.71
C GLU A 856 13.13 33.45 -19.46
N ALA A 857 12.15 32.62 -19.11
CA ALA A 857 10.80 32.69 -19.65
C ALA A 857 10.09 34.01 -19.27
N SER A 858 9.06 34.40 -20.02
CA SER A 858 8.27 35.61 -19.77
C SER A 858 7.67 35.66 -18.36
N TYR A 859 7.24 34.51 -17.86
CA TYR A 859 6.79 34.32 -16.48
C TYR A 859 7.59 33.18 -15.85
N PRO A 860 8.78 33.47 -15.30
CA PRO A 860 9.73 32.45 -14.86
C PRO A 860 9.22 31.70 -13.63
N SER A 861 9.74 30.49 -13.43
CA SER A 861 9.47 29.72 -12.21
C SER A 861 9.97 30.47 -10.97
N ARG A 862 9.15 30.50 -9.92
CA ARG A 862 9.54 31.05 -8.60
C ARG A 862 10.44 30.10 -7.81
N ASN A 863 10.48 28.82 -8.18
CA ASN A 863 11.26 27.79 -7.48
C ASN A 863 12.00 26.84 -8.45
N PRO A 864 12.89 27.37 -9.32
CA PRO A 864 13.56 26.58 -10.36
C PRO A 864 14.45 25.47 -9.79
N ARG A 865 14.95 25.61 -8.56
CA ARG A 865 15.76 24.57 -7.89
C ARG A 865 14.95 23.30 -7.64
N THR A 866 13.69 23.44 -7.21
CA THR A 866 12.80 22.30 -6.98
C THR A 866 12.38 21.67 -8.32
N ASN A 867 12.11 22.49 -9.35
CA ASN A 867 11.84 21.97 -10.70
C ASN A 867 12.97 21.08 -11.22
N ILE A 868 14.22 21.56 -11.13
CA ILE A 868 15.40 20.81 -11.56
C ILE A 868 15.55 19.51 -10.78
N ALA A 869 15.26 19.52 -9.47
CA ALA A 869 15.33 18.32 -8.65
C ALA A 869 14.29 17.27 -9.05
N ASP A 870 13.05 17.67 -9.26
CA ASP A 870 11.97 16.77 -9.68
C ASP A 870 12.24 16.20 -11.09
N LEU A 871 12.78 17.00 -12.01
CA LEU A 871 13.21 16.53 -13.33
C LEU A 871 14.33 15.48 -13.24
N ARG A 872 15.30 15.66 -12.32
CA ARG A 872 16.32 14.62 -12.04
C ARG A 872 15.69 13.34 -11.48
N ALA A 873 14.71 13.47 -10.59
CA ALA A 873 13.98 12.34 -10.03
C ALA A 873 13.23 11.55 -11.12
N GLN A 874 12.59 12.25 -12.06
CA GLN A 874 11.94 11.64 -13.23
C GLN A 874 12.92 10.92 -14.16
N ILE A 875 14.10 11.51 -14.43
CA ILE A 875 15.17 10.82 -15.20
C ILE A 875 15.60 9.53 -14.48
N ALA A 876 15.81 9.59 -13.16
CA ALA A 876 16.22 8.43 -12.36
C ALA A 876 15.14 7.34 -12.34
N ALA A 877 13.87 7.72 -12.24
CA ALA A 877 12.73 6.81 -12.33
C ALA A 877 12.68 6.12 -13.70
N ASN A 878 12.83 6.88 -14.79
CA ASN A 878 12.88 6.32 -16.14
C ASN A 878 14.05 5.36 -16.31
N GLN A 879 15.25 5.70 -15.83
CA GLN A 879 16.42 4.81 -15.92
C GLN A 879 16.15 3.47 -15.21
N LYS A 880 15.50 3.49 -14.04
CA LYS A 880 15.08 2.25 -13.37
C LYS A 880 14.15 1.42 -14.25
N GLY A 881 13.22 2.05 -14.97
CA GLY A 881 12.38 1.37 -15.96
C GLY A 881 13.18 0.73 -17.09
N VAL A 882 14.18 1.43 -17.63
CA VAL A 882 15.11 0.90 -18.67
C VAL A 882 15.80 -0.37 -18.16
N ASP A 883 16.34 -0.33 -16.94
CA ASP A 883 17.10 -1.44 -16.35
C ASP A 883 16.22 -2.68 -16.11
N GLU A 884 14.98 -2.50 -15.64
CA GLU A 884 14.04 -3.61 -15.40
C GLU A 884 13.53 -4.22 -16.71
N VAL A 885 13.30 -3.42 -17.75
CA VAL A 885 12.96 -3.90 -19.09
C VAL A 885 14.11 -4.75 -19.65
N ALA A 886 15.35 -4.29 -19.53
CA ALA A 886 16.53 -5.05 -19.98
C ALA A 886 16.62 -6.42 -19.30
N ARG A 887 16.42 -6.47 -17.97
CA ARG A 887 16.42 -7.74 -17.21
C ARG A 887 15.30 -8.69 -17.63
N MET A 888 14.11 -8.14 -17.92
CA MET A 888 12.99 -8.94 -18.42
C MET A 888 13.30 -9.56 -19.79
N ILE A 889 13.93 -8.80 -20.69
CA ILE A 889 14.35 -9.30 -22.02
C ILE A 889 15.44 -10.37 -21.87
N GLU A 890 16.37 -10.21 -20.94
CA GLU A 890 17.41 -11.21 -20.65
C GLU A 890 16.79 -12.56 -20.21
N ASN A 891 15.75 -12.52 -19.40
CA ASN A 891 15.10 -13.73 -18.86
C ASN A 891 14.16 -14.43 -19.85
N PHE A 892 13.36 -13.68 -20.60
CA PHE A 892 12.26 -14.24 -21.40
C PHE A 892 12.49 -14.17 -22.91
N GLY A 893 13.46 -13.38 -23.36
CA GLY A 893 13.69 -13.09 -24.78
C GLY A 893 12.76 -12.00 -25.32
N LEU A 894 13.28 -11.21 -26.27
CA LEU A 894 12.59 -10.04 -26.83
C LEU A 894 11.28 -10.40 -27.53
N ASP A 895 11.26 -11.48 -28.33
CA ASP A 895 10.10 -11.87 -29.13
C ASP A 895 8.92 -12.27 -28.24
N VAL A 896 9.19 -12.99 -27.15
CA VAL A 896 8.18 -13.38 -26.15
C VAL A 896 7.64 -12.15 -25.44
N VAL A 897 8.53 -11.28 -24.93
CA VAL A 897 8.13 -10.04 -24.26
C VAL A 897 7.20 -9.20 -25.16
N GLN A 898 7.59 -8.97 -26.41
CA GLN A 898 6.78 -8.19 -27.36
C GLN A 898 5.45 -8.88 -27.72
N ALA A 899 5.42 -10.22 -27.81
CA ALA A 899 4.18 -10.95 -28.03
C ALA A 899 3.21 -10.79 -26.86
N TYR A 900 3.68 -10.92 -25.62
CA TYR A 900 2.84 -10.78 -24.43
C TYR A 900 2.40 -9.33 -24.17
N MET A 901 3.17 -8.31 -24.58
CA MET A 901 2.65 -6.93 -24.59
C MET A 901 1.41 -6.78 -25.47
N ARG A 902 1.41 -7.39 -26.67
CA ARG A 902 0.24 -7.40 -27.56
C ARG A 902 -0.92 -8.18 -26.95
N HIS A 903 -0.67 -9.37 -26.42
CA HIS A 903 -1.72 -10.19 -25.79
C HIS A 903 -2.39 -9.48 -24.61
N VAL A 904 -1.63 -8.73 -23.80
CA VAL A 904 -2.17 -7.93 -22.69
C VAL A 904 -3.06 -6.78 -23.19
N GLN A 905 -2.67 -6.11 -24.28
CA GLN A 905 -3.51 -5.09 -24.93
C GLN A 905 -4.76 -5.69 -25.57
N ASP A 906 -4.65 -6.83 -26.26
CA ASP A 906 -5.76 -7.53 -26.90
C ASP A 906 -6.80 -8.02 -25.86
N ASN A 907 -6.34 -8.48 -24.70
CA ASN A 907 -7.21 -8.86 -23.58
C ASN A 907 -7.99 -7.65 -23.02
N ALA A 908 -7.33 -6.50 -22.89
CA ALA A 908 -7.98 -5.27 -22.42
C ALA A 908 -9.01 -4.76 -23.45
N GLU A 909 -8.70 -4.85 -24.75
CA GLU A 909 -9.66 -4.58 -25.82
C GLU A 909 -10.91 -5.48 -25.69
N GLU A 910 -10.74 -6.80 -25.57
CA GLU A 910 -11.87 -7.73 -25.46
C GLU A 910 -12.70 -7.50 -24.18
N ALA A 911 -12.08 -7.10 -23.08
CA ALA A 911 -12.79 -6.73 -21.85
C ALA A 911 -13.70 -5.51 -22.04
N VAL A 912 -13.24 -4.48 -22.76
CA VAL A 912 -14.07 -3.31 -23.09
C VAL A 912 -15.18 -3.70 -24.09
N ARG A 913 -14.88 -4.52 -25.10
CA ARG A 913 -15.88 -5.01 -26.07
C ARG A 913 -17.05 -5.71 -25.40
N ARG A 914 -16.79 -6.55 -24.39
CA ARG A 914 -17.83 -7.23 -23.59
C ARG A 914 -18.77 -6.26 -22.87
N VAL A 915 -18.26 -5.14 -22.39
CA VAL A 915 -19.08 -4.12 -21.74
C VAL A 915 -19.93 -3.35 -22.75
N ILE A 916 -19.36 -3.04 -23.93
CA ILE A 916 -20.07 -2.35 -25.01
C ILE A 916 -21.34 -3.10 -25.42
N ASP A 917 -21.34 -4.43 -25.38
CA ASP A 917 -22.51 -5.27 -25.66
C ASP A 917 -23.70 -5.02 -24.71
N ALA A 918 -23.48 -4.45 -23.53
CA ALA A 918 -24.52 -4.13 -22.57
C ALA A 918 -24.94 -2.64 -22.59
N LEU A 919 -24.26 -1.80 -23.37
CA LEU A 919 -24.53 -0.37 -23.44
C LEU A 919 -25.64 -0.05 -24.45
N ASP A 920 -26.37 1.03 -24.16
CA ASP A 920 -27.35 1.62 -25.08
C ASP A 920 -26.85 2.95 -25.64
N ASP A 921 -27.45 3.38 -26.74
CA ASP A 921 -27.24 4.71 -27.29
C ASP A 921 -27.71 5.77 -26.28
N GLY A 922 -26.96 6.88 -26.22
CA GLY A 922 -27.27 7.95 -25.29
C GLY A 922 -26.69 9.29 -25.71
N GLU A 923 -27.29 10.37 -25.23
CA GLU A 923 -26.78 11.71 -25.44
C GLU A 923 -27.01 12.60 -24.23
N TYR A 924 -26.09 13.52 -23.99
CA TYR A 924 -26.21 14.49 -22.91
C TYR A 924 -25.59 15.84 -23.29
N ALA A 925 -26.13 16.91 -22.72
CA ALA A 925 -25.61 18.27 -22.84
C ALA A 925 -25.31 18.80 -21.44
N TYR A 926 -24.03 18.84 -21.10
CA TYR A 926 -23.54 19.26 -19.80
C TYR A 926 -23.21 20.76 -19.81
N GLU A 927 -23.90 21.55 -18.99
CA GLU A 927 -23.63 22.99 -18.83
C GLU A 927 -22.63 23.23 -17.70
N THR A 928 -21.55 23.97 -17.97
CA THR A 928 -20.56 24.38 -16.96
C THR A 928 -20.96 25.71 -16.29
N ASP A 929 -20.33 26.09 -15.17
CA ASP A 929 -20.66 27.36 -14.51
C ASP A 929 -20.38 28.58 -15.38
N ALA A 930 -19.39 28.49 -16.30
CA ALA A 930 -19.07 29.51 -17.29
C ALA A 930 -20.10 29.63 -18.43
N GLY A 931 -21.11 28.75 -18.47
CA GLY A 931 -22.17 28.73 -19.49
C GLY A 931 -21.77 28.01 -20.78
N ALA A 932 -20.58 27.40 -20.83
CA ALA A 932 -20.19 26.52 -21.93
C ALA A 932 -20.95 25.19 -21.84
N VAL A 933 -21.23 24.58 -22.99
CA VAL A 933 -21.96 23.31 -23.06
C VAL A 933 -21.09 22.25 -23.73
N ILE A 934 -20.83 21.16 -23.01
CA ILE A 934 -20.21 19.95 -23.54
C ILE A 934 -21.34 19.03 -24.00
N ARG A 935 -21.37 18.71 -25.30
CA ARG A 935 -22.33 17.77 -25.86
C ARG A 935 -21.62 16.47 -26.17
N VAL A 936 -22.18 15.36 -25.75
CA VAL A 936 -21.68 14.03 -26.09
C VAL A 936 -22.83 13.14 -26.53
N ARG A 937 -22.61 12.39 -27.60
CA ARG A 937 -23.48 11.31 -28.06
C ARG A 937 -22.67 10.03 -28.15
N VAL A 938 -23.12 8.99 -27.47
CA VAL A 938 -22.56 7.64 -27.55
C VAL A 938 -23.46 6.81 -28.46
N ARG A 939 -22.89 6.21 -29.50
CA ARG A 939 -23.59 5.26 -30.39
C ARG A 939 -22.91 3.91 -30.32
N VAL A 940 -23.67 2.88 -30.01
CA VAL A 940 -23.21 1.51 -29.83
C VAL A 940 -23.43 0.72 -31.12
N ASP A 941 -22.34 0.20 -31.68
CA ASP A 941 -22.38 -0.77 -32.77
C ASP A 941 -22.21 -2.18 -32.17
N ARG A 942 -23.35 -2.85 -31.97
CA ARG A 942 -23.41 -4.20 -31.39
C ARG A 942 -22.88 -5.28 -32.33
N GLU A 943 -22.87 -5.04 -33.65
CA GLU A 943 -22.34 -6.02 -34.62
C GLU A 943 -20.82 -6.07 -34.55
N ASN A 944 -20.19 -4.90 -34.50
CA ASN A 944 -18.73 -4.78 -34.40
C ASN A 944 -18.21 -4.67 -32.96
N ARG A 945 -19.11 -4.74 -31.96
CA ARG A 945 -18.81 -4.60 -30.53
C ARG A 945 -17.95 -3.38 -30.25
N SER A 946 -18.36 -2.24 -30.81
CA SER A 946 -17.62 -0.96 -30.80
C SER A 946 -18.53 0.21 -30.47
N ALA A 947 -17.97 1.33 -30.03
CA ALA A 947 -18.76 2.54 -29.71
C ALA A 947 -18.16 3.79 -30.34
N THR A 948 -19.01 4.67 -30.86
CA THR A 948 -18.63 6.02 -31.29
C THR A 948 -19.01 7.03 -30.22
N VAL A 949 -18.03 7.77 -29.72
CA VAL A 949 -18.19 8.87 -28.76
C VAL A 949 -18.01 10.19 -29.52
N ASP A 950 -19.11 10.89 -29.78
CA ASP A 950 -19.17 12.06 -30.64
C ASP A 950 -19.44 13.34 -29.84
N PHE A 951 -18.46 14.25 -29.80
CA PHE A 951 -18.54 15.53 -29.11
C PHE A 951 -19.02 16.69 -30.00
N THR A 952 -19.57 16.40 -31.19
CA THR A 952 -20.10 17.42 -32.10
C THR A 952 -21.19 18.26 -31.45
N GLY A 953 -21.09 19.59 -31.60
CA GLY A 953 -22.01 20.54 -30.99
C GLY A 953 -21.57 21.06 -29.61
N THR A 954 -20.44 20.59 -29.09
CA THR A 954 -19.75 21.21 -27.95
C THR A 954 -19.36 22.65 -28.27
N SER A 955 -19.42 23.54 -27.27
CA SER A 955 -19.13 24.97 -27.41
C SER A 955 -17.77 25.24 -28.09
N PRO A 956 -17.63 26.38 -28.79
CA PRO A 956 -16.35 26.79 -29.35
C PRO A 956 -15.31 27.02 -28.24
N GLN A 957 -14.04 27.06 -28.62
CA GLN A 957 -12.95 27.48 -27.73
C GLN A 957 -13.29 28.76 -26.97
N LEU A 958 -12.98 28.76 -25.67
CA LEU A 958 -13.26 29.86 -24.76
C LEU A 958 -12.05 30.81 -24.68
N ALA A 959 -12.32 32.06 -24.32
CA ALA A 959 -11.26 33.04 -24.03
C ALA A 959 -10.65 32.89 -22.63
N THR A 960 -11.19 31.97 -21.82
CA THR A 960 -10.73 31.61 -20.47
C THR A 960 -9.89 30.33 -20.51
N ASN A 961 -9.30 29.96 -19.38
CA ASN A 961 -8.48 28.76 -19.22
C ASN A 961 -9.21 27.40 -19.11
N PHE A 962 -10.54 27.37 -19.23
CA PHE A 962 -11.36 26.15 -19.19
C PHE A 962 -11.28 25.29 -20.48
N ASN A 963 -10.39 25.60 -21.41
CA ASN A 963 -10.19 24.77 -22.59
C ASN A 963 -9.41 23.50 -22.23
N ALA A 964 -9.91 22.33 -22.62
CA ALA A 964 -9.25 21.04 -22.43
C ALA A 964 -8.64 20.55 -23.74
N PRO A 965 -7.35 20.19 -23.78
CA PRO A 965 -6.76 19.51 -24.93
C PRO A 965 -7.45 18.17 -25.25
N SER A 966 -7.37 17.72 -26.50
CA SER A 966 -7.98 16.45 -26.91
C SER A 966 -7.39 15.22 -26.20
N SER A 967 -6.14 15.32 -25.72
CA SER A 967 -5.51 14.32 -24.86
C SER A 967 -6.27 14.11 -23.53
N VAL A 968 -6.84 15.17 -22.96
CA VAL A 968 -7.70 15.12 -21.75
C VAL A 968 -9.02 14.42 -22.07
N VAL A 969 -9.60 14.67 -23.24
CA VAL A 969 -10.83 14.00 -23.70
C VAL A 969 -10.60 12.49 -23.82
N ASN A 970 -9.50 12.08 -24.43
CA ASN A 970 -9.13 10.67 -24.56
C ASN A 970 -8.96 10.00 -23.19
N ALA A 971 -8.33 10.69 -22.23
CA ALA A 971 -8.17 10.20 -20.86
C ALA A 971 -9.52 10.04 -20.14
N ALA A 972 -10.44 11.00 -20.29
CA ALA A 972 -11.77 10.91 -19.69
C ALA A 972 -12.60 9.76 -20.30
N VAL A 973 -12.56 9.58 -21.63
CA VAL A 973 -13.22 8.45 -22.30
C VAL A 973 -12.64 7.12 -21.84
N LEU A 974 -11.31 6.98 -21.85
CA LEU A 974 -10.62 5.78 -21.37
C LEU A 974 -11.01 5.46 -19.92
N TYR A 975 -10.99 6.46 -19.04
CA TYR A 975 -11.34 6.32 -17.63
C TYR A 975 -12.78 5.80 -17.46
N VAL A 976 -13.76 6.46 -18.09
CA VAL A 976 -15.18 6.08 -17.99
C VAL A 976 -15.38 4.64 -18.45
N PHE A 977 -14.92 4.28 -19.65
CA PHE A 977 -15.09 2.92 -20.16
C PHE A 977 -14.37 1.87 -19.30
N ARG A 978 -13.20 2.19 -18.72
CA ARG A 978 -12.53 1.30 -17.76
C ARG A 978 -13.36 1.07 -16.50
N THR A 979 -14.05 2.09 -15.97
CA THR A 979 -14.90 1.94 -14.77
C THR A 979 -16.14 1.08 -14.97
N LEU A 980 -16.54 0.86 -16.22
CA LEU A 980 -17.66 -0.01 -16.58
C LEU A 980 -17.26 -1.49 -16.63
N VAL A 981 -15.96 -1.77 -16.79
CA VAL A 981 -15.42 -3.13 -16.71
C VAL A 981 -15.32 -3.55 -15.24
N ALA A 982 -16.25 -4.41 -14.81
CA ALA A 982 -16.28 -4.99 -13.47
C ALA A 982 -15.25 -6.13 -13.30
N ASP A 983 -14.02 -5.89 -13.75
CA ASP A 983 -12.92 -6.83 -13.64
C ASP A 983 -11.58 -6.10 -13.44
N ASP A 984 -10.61 -6.81 -12.86
CA ASP A 984 -9.26 -6.29 -12.64
C ASP A 984 -8.41 -6.53 -13.89
N ILE A 985 -8.52 -5.60 -14.84
CA ILE A 985 -7.69 -5.54 -16.05
C ILE A 985 -6.71 -4.36 -15.95
N PRO A 986 -5.48 -4.49 -16.49
CA PRO A 986 -4.55 -3.36 -16.60
C PRO A 986 -5.14 -2.26 -17.48
N LEU A 987 -4.84 -1.01 -17.15
CA LEU A 987 -5.21 0.11 -18.01
C LEU A 987 -4.14 0.29 -19.09
N ASN A 988 -4.51 0.12 -20.35
CA ASN A 988 -3.61 0.24 -21.48
C ASN A 988 -4.35 0.73 -22.75
N ASP A 989 -3.63 1.01 -23.83
CA ASP A 989 -4.20 1.53 -25.07
C ASP A 989 -5.19 0.55 -25.75
N GLY A 990 -5.15 -0.74 -25.39
CA GLY A 990 -6.12 -1.75 -25.85
C GLY A 990 -7.56 -1.36 -25.52
N CYS A 991 -7.79 -0.71 -24.37
CA CYS A 991 -9.11 -0.23 -23.95
C CYS A 991 -9.71 0.82 -24.91
N LEU A 992 -8.88 1.54 -25.68
CA LEU A 992 -9.32 2.58 -26.63
C LEU A 992 -9.60 2.03 -28.03
N ARG A 993 -9.03 0.88 -28.41
CA ARG A 993 -9.18 0.31 -29.76
C ARG A 993 -10.64 0.08 -30.21
N PRO A 994 -11.59 -0.33 -29.36
CA PRO A 994 -12.99 -0.49 -29.78
C PRO A 994 -13.78 0.83 -29.78
N LEU A 995 -13.14 1.97 -29.49
CA LEU A 995 -13.78 3.26 -29.34
C LEU A 995 -13.36 4.24 -30.44
N LYS A 996 -14.34 4.85 -31.10
CA LYS A 996 -14.13 5.94 -32.05
C LYS A 996 -14.48 7.26 -31.39
N ILE A 997 -13.48 8.09 -31.10
CA ILE A 997 -13.65 9.40 -30.45
C ILE A 997 -13.65 10.50 -31.52
N ILE A 998 -14.69 11.34 -31.55
CA ILE A 998 -14.82 12.46 -32.48
C ILE A 998 -14.86 13.76 -31.68
N VAL A 999 -13.83 14.60 -31.83
CA VAL A 999 -13.74 15.91 -31.18
C VAL A 999 -13.64 17.01 -32.24
N PRO A 1000 -14.57 17.98 -32.27
CA PRO A 1000 -14.51 19.09 -33.22
C PRO A 1000 -13.29 20.00 -32.95
N ARG A 1001 -12.46 20.23 -33.97
CA ARG A 1001 -11.34 21.18 -33.91
C ARG A 1001 -11.83 22.60 -33.63
N GLY A 1002 -11.13 23.34 -32.78
CA GLY A 1002 -11.51 24.71 -32.38
C GLY A 1002 -12.69 24.77 -31.40
N SER A 1003 -13.13 23.63 -30.87
CA SER A 1003 -14.03 23.57 -29.71
C SER A 1003 -13.23 23.72 -28.40
N LEU A 1004 -13.91 23.92 -27.28
CA LEU A 1004 -13.23 23.93 -25.97
C LEU A 1004 -12.52 22.60 -25.62
N LEU A 1005 -12.81 21.52 -26.36
CA LEU A 1005 -12.22 20.18 -26.17
C LEU A 1005 -11.09 19.87 -27.17
N ALA A 1006 -10.82 20.78 -28.10
CA ALA A 1006 -9.67 20.72 -29.00
C ALA A 1006 -9.24 22.16 -29.34
N PRO A 1007 -8.74 22.92 -28.33
CA PRO A 1007 -8.31 24.28 -28.51
C PRO A 1007 -7.08 24.38 -29.40
N GLU A 1008 -6.91 25.54 -30.03
CA GLU A 1008 -5.75 25.92 -30.83
C GLU A 1008 -4.89 26.96 -30.08
N PRO A 1009 -3.57 26.98 -30.32
CA PRO A 1009 -2.70 28.01 -29.77
C PRO A 1009 -3.19 29.43 -30.07
N PRO A 1010 -3.06 30.39 -29.13
CA PRO A 1010 -2.35 30.32 -27.84
C PRO A 1010 -3.26 30.15 -26.62
N ALA A 1011 -4.43 29.50 -26.74
CA ALA A 1011 -5.39 29.36 -25.64
C ALA A 1011 -4.80 28.87 -24.30
N ALA A 1012 -5.29 29.46 -23.20
CA ALA A 1012 -5.06 28.95 -21.84
C ALA A 1012 -5.84 27.63 -21.62
N VAL A 1013 -5.27 26.71 -20.83
CA VAL A 1013 -5.82 25.34 -20.64
C VAL A 1013 -5.77 24.80 -19.21
N VAL A 1014 -5.24 25.54 -18.24
CA VAL A 1014 -4.97 24.98 -16.90
C VAL A 1014 -6.23 24.45 -16.21
N ALA A 1015 -7.37 25.15 -16.32
CA ALA A 1015 -8.65 24.67 -15.81
C ALA A 1015 -9.26 23.54 -16.66
N GLY A 1016 -8.80 23.38 -17.90
CA GLY A 1016 -9.15 22.26 -18.77
C GLY A 1016 -8.81 20.89 -18.18
N ASN A 1017 -7.60 20.78 -17.60
CA ASN A 1017 -7.14 19.54 -16.98
C ASN A 1017 -7.90 19.21 -15.69
N VAL A 1018 -8.22 20.21 -14.88
CA VAL A 1018 -8.75 19.98 -13.52
C VAL A 1018 -10.27 20.13 -13.39
N GLU A 1019 -10.91 20.98 -14.19
CA GLU A 1019 -12.36 21.22 -14.13
C GLU A 1019 -13.09 20.66 -15.35
N THR A 1020 -12.63 20.97 -16.56
CA THR A 1020 -13.31 20.50 -17.79
C THR A 1020 -13.21 18.99 -17.94
N SER A 1021 -12.11 18.36 -17.52
CA SER A 1021 -11.96 16.90 -17.48
C SER A 1021 -13.04 16.20 -16.63
N GLN A 1022 -13.41 16.82 -15.49
CA GLN A 1022 -14.50 16.35 -14.64
C GLN A 1022 -15.84 16.49 -15.35
N ALA A 1023 -16.10 17.64 -16.00
CA ALA A 1023 -17.32 17.86 -16.76
C ALA A 1023 -17.48 16.91 -17.96
N ILE A 1024 -16.39 16.55 -18.67
CA ILE A 1024 -16.41 15.54 -19.73
C ILE A 1024 -16.82 14.17 -19.15
N THR A 1025 -16.22 13.80 -18.02
CA THR A 1025 -16.50 12.53 -17.33
C THR A 1025 -17.97 12.47 -16.90
N GLY A 1026 -18.47 13.56 -16.32
CA GLY A 1026 -19.87 13.72 -15.96
C GLY A 1026 -20.82 13.62 -17.15
N ALA A 1027 -20.51 14.31 -18.25
CA ALA A 1027 -21.30 14.23 -19.49
C ALA A 1027 -21.37 12.80 -20.05
N LEU A 1028 -20.27 12.05 -19.99
CA LEU A 1028 -20.21 10.65 -20.41
C LEU A 1028 -21.07 9.75 -19.52
N TYR A 1029 -20.96 9.87 -18.19
CA TYR A 1029 -21.78 9.08 -17.27
C TYR A 1029 -23.27 9.39 -17.40
N ALA A 1030 -23.62 10.66 -17.61
CA ALA A 1030 -24.99 11.08 -17.88
C ALA A 1030 -25.53 10.49 -19.18
N ALA A 1031 -24.75 10.55 -20.27
CA ALA A 1031 -25.15 9.98 -21.55
C ALA A 1031 -25.34 8.46 -21.49
N LEU A 1032 -24.49 7.76 -20.73
CA LEU A 1032 -24.58 6.31 -20.53
C LEU A 1032 -25.66 5.89 -19.53
N GLY A 1033 -26.18 6.83 -18.72
CA GLY A 1033 -27.23 6.56 -17.73
C GLY A 1033 -26.80 5.64 -16.57
N VAL A 1034 -25.52 5.63 -16.22
CA VAL A 1034 -24.94 4.61 -15.31
C VAL A 1034 -24.80 5.04 -13.85
N GLN A 1035 -24.66 6.33 -13.56
CA GLN A 1035 -24.59 6.89 -12.21
C GLN A 1035 -24.85 8.41 -12.21
N ALA A 1036 -25.31 8.95 -11.08
CA ALA A 1036 -25.45 10.39 -10.87
C ALA A 1036 -24.09 11.11 -10.85
N GLU A 1037 -24.12 12.44 -10.98
CA GLU A 1037 -22.89 13.24 -10.97
C GLU A 1037 -22.18 13.17 -9.62
N GLY A 1038 -20.85 13.15 -9.64
CA GLY A 1038 -20.05 13.40 -8.45
C GLY A 1038 -20.04 14.87 -8.09
N SER A 1039 -18.90 15.35 -7.60
CA SER A 1039 -18.71 16.78 -7.38
C SER A 1039 -18.55 17.56 -8.68
N GLY A 1040 -18.17 16.89 -9.79
CA GLY A 1040 -17.87 17.51 -11.07
C GLY A 1040 -16.74 18.55 -11.04
N THR A 1041 -15.95 18.60 -9.97
CA THR A 1041 -14.86 19.56 -9.74
C THR A 1041 -13.77 18.95 -8.86
N MET A 1042 -12.52 19.37 -9.09
CA MET A 1042 -11.39 19.05 -8.20
C MET A 1042 -11.25 20.07 -7.04
N ASN A 1043 -12.04 21.15 -7.03
CA ASN A 1043 -11.96 22.27 -6.08
C ASN A 1043 -10.51 22.71 -5.83
N ASN A 1044 -9.84 23.17 -6.87
CA ASN A 1044 -8.45 23.58 -6.79
C ASN A 1044 -8.31 24.87 -5.99
N VAL A 1045 -7.34 24.87 -5.09
CA VAL A 1045 -6.95 26.00 -4.27
C VAL A 1045 -5.45 26.17 -4.40
N THR A 1046 -5.04 27.33 -4.85
CA THR A 1046 -3.64 27.76 -4.79
C THR A 1046 -3.53 28.99 -3.91
N PHE A 1047 -2.44 29.06 -3.15
CA PHE A 1047 -2.07 30.28 -2.47
C PHE A 1047 -0.57 30.42 -2.35
N GLY A 1048 -0.09 31.65 -2.23
CA GLY A 1048 1.33 31.87 -2.03
C GLY A 1048 1.75 33.32 -2.14
N ASN A 1049 3.06 33.50 -2.08
CA ASN A 1049 3.77 34.76 -2.29
C ASN A 1049 5.15 34.46 -2.92
N GLU A 1050 6.09 35.40 -2.86
CA GLU A 1050 7.44 35.20 -3.41
C GLU A 1050 8.21 34.04 -2.74
N ARG A 1051 7.89 33.73 -1.47
CA ARG A 1051 8.60 32.74 -0.66
C ARG A 1051 7.90 31.39 -0.58
N HIS A 1052 6.57 31.39 -0.53
CA HIS A 1052 5.75 30.19 -0.33
C HIS A 1052 4.82 29.98 -1.52
N GLN A 1053 4.74 28.74 -2.02
CA GLN A 1053 3.78 28.35 -3.05
C GLN A 1053 3.09 27.07 -2.60
N TYR A 1054 1.77 27.09 -2.63
CA TYR A 1054 0.94 25.96 -2.28
C TYR A 1054 -0.14 25.75 -3.33
N TYR A 1055 -0.31 24.49 -3.69
CA TYR A 1055 -1.40 23.98 -4.50
C TYR A 1055 -2.13 22.93 -3.67
N GLU A 1056 -3.41 22.69 -3.91
CA GLU A 1056 -4.20 21.60 -3.32
C GLU A 1056 -5.47 21.38 -4.14
N THR A 1057 -5.90 20.12 -4.24
CA THR A 1057 -7.27 19.78 -4.66
C THR A 1057 -8.06 19.37 -3.42
N VAL A 1058 -9.32 19.79 -3.32
CA VAL A 1058 -10.16 19.52 -2.14
C VAL A 1058 -11.28 18.55 -2.53
N ALA A 1059 -11.29 17.39 -1.86
CA ALA A 1059 -12.29 16.36 -2.10
C ALA A 1059 -13.73 16.79 -1.76
N SER A 1060 -14.68 16.00 -2.25
CA SER A 1060 -16.10 16.37 -2.26
C SER A 1060 -16.98 15.11 -2.33
N GLY A 1061 -18.28 15.26 -2.54
CA GLY A 1061 -19.22 14.14 -2.55
C GLY A 1061 -19.23 13.39 -3.88
N SER A 1062 -19.15 12.05 -3.85
CA SER A 1062 -19.30 11.23 -5.04
C SER A 1062 -20.76 11.03 -5.44
N GLY A 1063 -21.01 10.69 -6.70
CA GLY A 1063 -22.33 10.40 -7.21
C GLY A 1063 -22.84 9.04 -6.72
N ALA A 1064 -24.16 8.92 -6.55
CA ALA A 1064 -24.82 7.64 -6.29
C ALA A 1064 -25.10 6.88 -7.60
N GLY A 1065 -25.19 5.56 -7.53
CA GLY A 1065 -25.56 4.71 -8.67
C GLY A 1065 -26.61 3.67 -8.30
N ASP A 1066 -26.94 2.81 -9.27
CA ASP A 1066 -27.89 1.74 -9.01
C ASP A 1066 -27.29 0.69 -8.07
N GLY A 1067 -27.81 0.64 -6.84
CA GLY A 1067 -27.37 -0.30 -5.81
C GLY A 1067 -26.34 0.25 -4.84
N PHE A 1068 -25.92 1.52 -4.94
CA PHE A 1068 -24.92 2.09 -4.03
C PHE A 1068 -25.06 3.61 -3.79
N PRO A 1069 -24.86 4.10 -2.56
CA PRO A 1069 -24.79 5.53 -2.25
C PRO A 1069 -23.45 6.14 -2.67
N GLY A 1070 -23.40 7.47 -2.74
CA GLY A 1070 -22.16 8.20 -2.91
C GLY A 1070 -21.33 8.27 -1.61
N ALA A 1071 -20.01 8.23 -1.74
CA ALA A 1071 -19.07 8.44 -0.65
C ALA A 1071 -18.85 9.94 -0.40
N SER A 1072 -18.79 10.33 0.88
CA SER A 1072 -18.60 11.73 1.28
C SER A 1072 -17.12 12.08 1.40
N VAL A 1073 -16.74 13.29 0.96
CA VAL A 1073 -15.39 13.86 1.02
C VAL A 1073 -14.30 12.89 0.55
N VAL A 1074 -14.40 12.48 -0.72
CA VAL A 1074 -13.38 11.65 -1.38
C VAL A 1074 -13.05 12.21 -2.76
N GLN A 1075 -11.82 12.00 -3.22
CA GLN A 1075 -11.44 12.33 -4.58
C GLN A 1075 -12.15 11.42 -5.58
N THR A 1076 -12.78 12.03 -6.59
CA THR A 1076 -13.54 11.32 -7.62
C THR A 1076 -12.95 11.53 -9.01
N HIS A 1077 -13.12 10.51 -9.84
CA HIS A 1077 -12.85 10.56 -11.27
C HIS A 1077 -11.42 10.99 -11.61
N MET A 1078 -11.23 12.16 -12.22
CA MET A 1078 -9.98 12.54 -12.90
C MET A 1078 -8.80 12.89 -11.98
N THR A 1079 -8.98 12.81 -10.66
CA THR A 1079 -7.93 13.01 -9.64
C THR A 1079 -7.97 11.92 -8.56
N ASN A 1080 -6.86 11.70 -7.87
CA ASN A 1080 -6.82 10.94 -6.62
C ASN A 1080 -5.70 11.40 -5.67
N SER A 1081 -5.28 12.67 -5.77
CA SER A 1081 -4.14 13.18 -4.99
C SER A 1081 -4.46 13.28 -3.50
N ARG A 1082 -3.44 13.02 -2.68
CA ARG A 1082 -3.56 13.11 -1.21
C ARG A 1082 -3.53 14.55 -0.72
N LEU A 1083 -4.16 14.79 0.42
CA LEU A 1083 -4.07 16.05 1.17
C LEU A 1083 -2.73 16.14 1.94
N THR A 1084 -2.22 17.35 2.17
CA THR A 1084 -1.17 17.57 3.19
C THR A 1084 -1.77 17.42 4.59
N ASP A 1085 -1.09 16.72 5.49
CA ASP A 1085 -1.56 16.55 6.88
C ASP A 1085 -1.76 17.92 7.56
N PRO A 1086 -2.84 18.12 8.33
CA PRO A 1086 -3.11 19.38 9.02
C PRO A 1086 -1.94 19.98 9.79
N GLU A 1087 -1.17 19.17 10.52
CA GLU A 1087 -0.05 19.70 11.33
C GLU A 1087 1.12 20.11 10.45
N VAL A 1088 1.39 19.34 9.40
CA VAL A 1088 2.45 19.62 8.44
C VAL A 1088 2.13 20.88 7.62
N LEU A 1089 0.86 21.09 7.27
CA LEU A 1089 0.39 22.30 6.60
C LEU A 1089 0.74 23.55 7.42
N GLU A 1090 0.40 23.56 8.71
CA GLU A 1090 0.65 24.69 9.60
C GLU A 1090 2.12 24.87 9.97
N TRP A 1091 2.87 23.77 10.00
CA TRP A 1091 4.30 23.80 10.28
C TRP A 1091 5.10 24.38 9.10
N ARG A 1092 4.75 24.01 7.86
CA ARG A 1092 5.49 24.43 6.65
C ARG A 1092 5.08 25.80 6.11
N LEU A 1093 3.83 26.20 6.32
CA LEU A 1093 3.25 27.38 5.70
C LEU A 1093 2.68 28.29 6.79
N PRO A 1094 2.75 29.62 6.61
CA PRO A 1094 2.20 30.56 7.58
C PRO A 1094 0.66 30.65 7.44
N VAL A 1095 0.01 29.54 7.72
CA VAL A 1095 -1.44 29.35 7.73
C VAL A 1095 -1.83 28.50 8.95
N ARG A 1096 -3.10 28.60 9.36
CA ARG A 1096 -3.72 27.73 10.35
C ARG A 1096 -4.99 27.13 9.80
N LEU A 1097 -5.14 25.81 9.88
CA LEU A 1097 -6.37 25.13 9.50
C LEU A 1097 -7.34 25.20 10.69
N ASP A 1098 -8.38 26.02 10.54
CA ASP A 1098 -9.39 26.22 11.59
C ASP A 1098 -10.46 25.09 11.54
N GLU A 1099 -10.75 24.52 10.37
CA GLU A 1099 -11.72 23.42 10.21
C GLU A 1099 -11.47 22.60 8.93
N PHE A 1100 -11.64 21.28 9.02
CA PHE A 1100 -11.83 20.41 7.86
C PHE A 1100 -12.79 19.26 8.19
N ALA A 1101 -14.03 19.38 7.72
CA ALA A 1101 -15.14 18.51 8.12
C ALA A 1101 -16.10 18.18 6.95
N VAL A 1102 -16.96 17.19 7.14
CA VAL A 1102 -18.02 16.83 6.20
C VAL A 1102 -19.14 17.85 6.25
N ARG A 1103 -19.56 18.35 5.09
CA ARG A 1103 -20.71 19.25 4.91
C ARG A 1103 -22.01 18.44 4.86
N HIS A 1104 -22.44 17.95 6.02
CA HIS A 1104 -23.63 17.11 6.11
C HIS A 1104 -24.88 17.74 5.48
N GLY A 1105 -25.62 16.94 4.74
CA GLY A 1105 -26.86 17.38 4.09
C GLY A 1105 -26.66 17.93 2.66
N SER A 1106 -25.43 18.04 2.16
CA SER A 1106 -25.18 18.54 0.81
C SER A 1106 -25.42 17.51 -0.30
N GLY A 1107 -25.33 16.21 0.01
CA GLY A 1107 -25.57 15.13 -0.95
C GLY A 1107 -27.04 15.01 -1.36
N GLY A 1108 -27.28 14.86 -2.67
CA GLY A 1108 -28.61 14.78 -3.28
C GLY A 1108 -29.42 13.59 -2.78
N SER A 1109 -30.72 13.79 -2.55
CA SER A 1109 -31.62 12.75 -2.09
C SER A 1109 -31.98 11.76 -3.20
N GLY A 1110 -32.22 10.51 -2.84
CA GLY A 1110 -32.65 9.46 -3.76
C GLY A 1110 -32.88 8.17 -3.01
N ARG A 1111 -33.25 7.10 -3.71
CA ARG A 1111 -33.19 5.75 -3.12
C ARG A 1111 -31.79 5.48 -2.60
N TRP A 1112 -30.80 5.90 -3.39
CA TRP A 1112 -29.40 5.99 -3.00
C TRP A 1112 -29.01 7.47 -2.94
N ARG A 1113 -28.49 7.89 -1.79
CA ARG A 1113 -28.12 9.29 -1.54
C ARG A 1113 -26.73 9.58 -2.13
N GLY A 1114 -26.56 10.76 -2.71
CA GLY A 1114 -25.23 11.25 -3.12
C GLY A 1114 -24.34 11.54 -1.91
N GLY A 1115 -23.02 11.56 -2.13
CA GLY A 1115 -22.04 11.86 -1.08
C GLY A 1115 -22.13 13.32 -0.62
N ASP A 1116 -21.86 13.56 0.66
CA ASP A 1116 -21.72 14.92 1.20
C ASP A 1116 -20.34 15.51 0.81
N GLY A 1117 -20.32 16.83 0.62
CA GLY A 1117 -19.13 17.63 0.35
C GLY A 1117 -18.37 17.94 1.63
N ALA A 1118 -17.43 18.89 1.56
CA ALA A 1118 -16.56 19.28 2.66
C ALA A 1118 -16.68 20.76 2.99
N VAL A 1119 -16.36 21.12 4.23
CA VAL A 1119 -16.05 22.48 4.66
C VAL A 1119 -14.56 22.53 5.00
N ARG A 1120 -13.84 23.49 4.43
CA ARG A 1120 -12.41 23.73 4.71
C ARG A 1120 -12.18 25.20 5.02
N ARG A 1121 -11.59 25.51 6.18
CA ARG A 1121 -11.35 26.88 6.67
C ARG A 1121 -9.87 27.10 6.96
N ILE A 1122 -9.20 27.92 6.15
CA ILE A 1122 -7.76 28.19 6.25
C ILE A 1122 -7.55 29.66 6.62
N ARG A 1123 -6.95 29.90 7.78
CA ARG A 1123 -6.56 31.23 8.25
C ARG A 1123 -5.15 31.57 7.82
N PHE A 1124 -4.94 32.76 7.29
CA PHE A 1124 -3.62 33.22 6.85
C PHE A 1124 -2.91 33.96 7.98
N LEU A 1125 -1.59 33.75 8.11
CA LEU A 1125 -0.73 34.41 9.10
C LEU A 1125 0.24 35.41 8.45
N GLU A 1126 0.34 35.39 7.12
CA GLU A 1126 1.11 36.33 6.30
C GLU A 1126 0.27 36.81 5.09
N PRO A 1127 0.61 37.95 4.48
CA PRO A 1127 0.01 38.36 3.21
C PRO A 1127 0.30 37.35 2.09
N MET A 1128 -0.76 36.95 1.38
CA MET A 1128 -0.68 36.01 0.26
C MET A 1128 -1.72 36.35 -0.82
N ALA A 1129 -1.50 35.83 -2.02
CA ALA A 1129 -2.52 35.76 -3.06
C ALA A 1129 -3.14 34.36 -3.05
N VAL A 1130 -4.47 34.28 -3.14
CA VAL A 1130 -5.25 33.05 -3.27
C VAL A 1130 -5.85 33.00 -4.68
N SER A 1131 -5.84 31.83 -5.30
CA SER A 1131 -6.65 31.54 -6.49
C SER A 1131 -7.48 30.27 -6.30
N THR A 1132 -8.69 30.29 -6.83
CA THR A 1132 -9.61 29.16 -6.82
C THR A 1132 -10.00 28.81 -8.24
N LEU A 1133 -10.02 27.51 -8.54
CA LEU A 1133 -10.55 26.93 -9.78
C LEU A 1133 -11.51 25.81 -9.38
N SER A 1134 -12.80 26.03 -9.60
CA SER A 1134 -13.87 25.15 -9.15
C SER A 1134 -15.14 25.32 -9.99
N GLN A 1135 -15.96 24.26 -10.04
CA GLN A 1135 -17.28 24.25 -10.67
C GLN A 1135 -18.38 24.01 -9.63
N HIS A 1136 -19.63 23.94 -10.11
CA HIS A 1136 -20.82 23.71 -9.29
C HIS A 1136 -21.05 24.75 -8.19
N ARG A 1137 -20.74 26.01 -8.52
CA ARG A 1137 -21.14 27.23 -7.80
C ARG A 1137 -22.40 27.84 -8.39
N ARG A 1138 -22.76 27.49 -9.63
CA ARG A 1138 -24.00 27.92 -10.31
C ARG A 1138 -24.89 26.75 -10.73
N VAL A 1139 -24.34 25.75 -11.42
CA VAL A 1139 -25.10 24.58 -11.91
C VAL A 1139 -24.94 23.44 -10.92
N PRO A 1140 -26.01 22.86 -10.33
CA PRO A 1140 -25.86 21.81 -9.33
C PRO A 1140 -25.48 20.47 -9.98
N PRO A 1141 -24.74 19.59 -9.28
CA PRO A 1141 -24.47 18.23 -9.76
C PRO A 1141 -25.78 17.46 -9.96
N TYR A 1142 -26.00 16.90 -11.15
CA TYR A 1142 -27.29 16.29 -11.49
C TYR A 1142 -27.53 14.98 -10.70
N GLY A 1143 -28.79 14.74 -10.35
CA GLY A 1143 -29.25 13.43 -9.91
C GLY A 1143 -29.62 12.54 -11.11
N MET A 1144 -29.78 11.24 -10.88
CA MET A 1144 -30.08 10.27 -11.94
C MET A 1144 -31.27 9.37 -11.60
N ALA A 1145 -31.99 8.91 -12.62
CA ALA A 1145 -33.13 7.99 -12.49
C ALA A 1145 -34.20 8.46 -11.48
N GLY A 1146 -34.42 9.77 -11.36
CA GLY A 1146 -35.37 10.37 -10.41
C GLY A 1146 -34.78 10.80 -9.06
N GLY A 1147 -33.46 10.65 -8.86
CA GLY A 1147 -32.75 11.26 -7.73
C GLY A 1147 -32.60 12.77 -7.88
N ALA A 1148 -32.50 13.45 -6.75
CA ALA A 1148 -32.33 14.90 -6.66
C ALA A 1148 -30.86 15.31 -6.86
N PRO A 1149 -30.60 16.52 -7.36
CA PRO A 1149 -29.25 17.04 -7.51
C PRO A 1149 -28.56 17.27 -6.16
N GLY A 1150 -27.23 17.27 -6.17
CA GLY A 1150 -26.40 17.68 -5.04
C GLY A 1150 -26.47 19.20 -4.81
N ALA A 1151 -26.14 19.64 -3.59
CA ALA A 1151 -26.06 21.06 -3.27
C ALA A 1151 -24.84 21.72 -3.93
N LEU A 1152 -24.98 22.99 -4.28
CA LEU A 1152 -23.88 23.83 -4.77
C LEU A 1152 -22.79 23.99 -3.70
N GLY A 1153 -21.56 24.19 -4.17
CA GLY A 1153 -20.46 24.67 -3.35
C GLY A 1153 -20.42 26.20 -3.27
N ALA A 1154 -19.52 26.74 -2.44
CA ALA A 1154 -19.28 28.17 -2.28
C ALA A 1154 -17.84 28.44 -1.85
N ASN A 1155 -17.28 29.58 -2.25
CA ASN A 1155 -15.94 30.04 -1.86
C ASN A 1155 -16.08 31.47 -1.31
N ARG A 1156 -15.45 31.78 -0.17
CA ARG A 1156 -15.45 33.14 0.40
C ARG A 1156 -14.21 33.42 1.25
N VAL A 1157 -13.90 34.70 1.45
CA VAL A 1157 -12.91 35.15 2.45
C VAL A 1157 -13.63 35.91 3.55
N GLU A 1158 -13.52 35.40 4.78
CA GLU A 1158 -13.91 36.12 5.99
C GLU A 1158 -12.72 36.98 6.42
N ARG A 1159 -12.88 38.30 6.34
CA ARG A 1159 -11.82 39.27 6.64
C ARG A 1159 -11.64 39.44 8.14
N ALA A 1160 -10.43 39.82 8.54
CA ALA A 1160 -10.11 40.06 9.96
C ALA A 1160 -10.98 41.17 10.60
N ASP A 1161 -11.53 42.10 9.82
CA ASP A 1161 -12.44 43.16 10.26
C ASP A 1161 -13.91 42.71 10.39
N GLY A 1162 -14.21 41.44 10.07
CA GLY A 1162 -15.55 40.85 10.10
C GLY A 1162 -16.34 40.98 8.79
N THR A 1163 -15.81 41.64 7.77
CA THR A 1163 -16.43 41.65 6.43
C THR A 1163 -16.25 40.31 5.71
N VAL A 1164 -17.13 40.01 4.76
CA VAL A 1164 -17.07 38.77 3.96
C VAL A 1164 -17.01 39.14 2.48
N ALA A 1165 -16.03 38.57 1.77
CA ALA A 1165 -15.90 38.68 0.33
C ALA A 1165 -16.23 37.33 -0.33
N GLU A 1166 -17.36 37.25 -1.02
CA GLU A 1166 -17.72 36.08 -1.83
C GLU A 1166 -16.79 35.96 -3.04
N LEU A 1167 -16.39 34.74 -3.37
CA LEU A 1167 -15.54 34.42 -4.51
C LEU A 1167 -16.31 33.58 -5.53
N GLY A 1168 -16.03 33.80 -6.81
CA GLY A 1168 -16.53 32.95 -7.88
C GLY A 1168 -15.97 31.52 -7.84
N GLY A 1169 -16.43 30.68 -8.78
CA GLY A 1169 -15.82 29.36 -8.99
C GLY A 1169 -14.39 29.44 -9.53
N SER A 1170 -14.12 30.47 -10.35
CA SER A 1170 -12.80 30.81 -10.89
C SER A 1170 -12.49 32.25 -10.48
N ASP A 1171 -11.68 32.44 -9.43
CA ASP A 1171 -11.43 33.77 -8.87
C ASP A 1171 -10.09 33.88 -8.15
N SER A 1172 -9.62 35.11 -7.93
CA SER A 1172 -8.38 35.40 -7.21
C SER A 1172 -8.57 36.55 -6.22
N VAL A 1173 -7.90 36.47 -5.07
CA VAL A 1173 -8.01 37.48 -4.01
C VAL A 1173 -6.74 37.56 -3.18
N ASP A 1174 -6.34 38.79 -2.82
CA ASP A 1174 -5.30 39.01 -1.82
C ASP A 1174 -5.86 38.87 -0.41
N VAL A 1175 -5.13 38.18 0.45
CA VAL A 1175 -5.47 37.94 1.86
C VAL A 1175 -4.40 38.52 2.78
N SER A 1176 -4.83 39.00 3.94
CA SER A 1176 -3.96 39.55 5.00
C SER A 1176 -3.92 38.63 6.22
N PRO A 1177 -2.95 38.80 7.13
CA PRO A 1177 -2.93 38.07 8.39
C PRO A 1177 -4.26 38.20 9.16
N GLY A 1178 -4.84 37.08 9.55
CA GLY A 1178 -6.12 37.00 10.24
C GLY A 1178 -7.32 36.69 9.32
N ASP A 1179 -7.21 36.92 8.01
CA ASP A 1179 -8.24 36.54 7.04
C ASP A 1179 -8.39 35.01 6.95
N VAL A 1180 -9.60 34.52 6.66
CA VAL A 1180 -9.92 33.09 6.55
C VAL A 1180 -10.56 32.80 5.20
N LEU A 1181 -9.91 31.95 4.40
CA LEU A 1181 -10.52 31.34 3.22
C LEU A 1181 -11.45 30.20 3.67
N VAL A 1182 -12.70 30.26 3.24
CA VAL A 1182 -13.70 29.22 3.49
C VAL A 1182 -14.16 28.62 2.17
N ILE A 1183 -14.04 27.31 2.07
CA ILE A 1183 -14.44 26.52 0.92
C ILE A 1183 -15.51 25.52 1.37
N GLU A 1184 -16.66 25.60 0.73
CA GLU A 1184 -17.71 24.59 0.79
C GLU A 1184 -17.73 23.85 -0.55
N THR A 1185 -17.34 22.58 -0.55
CA THR A 1185 -17.38 21.77 -1.78
C THR A 1185 -18.82 21.27 -2.03
N PRO A 1186 -19.21 21.02 -3.30
CA PRO A 1186 -20.56 20.58 -3.61
C PRO A 1186 -20.84 19.17 -3.05
N GLY A 1187 -22.11 18.76 -3.02
CA GLY A 1187 -22.49 17.36 -2.79
C GLY A 1187 -22.64 16.59 -4.10
N GLY A 1188 -22.58 15.26 -4.05
CA GLY A 1188 -22.90 14.43 -5.22
C GLY A 1188 -24.41 14.29 -5.45
N GLY A 1189 -24.81 13.94 -6.67
CA GLY A 1189 -26.21 13.69 -7.04
C GLY A 1189 -26.75 12.37 -6.48
N GLY A 1190 -28.05 12.34 -6.17
CA GLY A 1190 -28.77 11.13 -5.75
C GLY A 1190 -29.20 10.24 -6.93
N PHE A 1191 -29.49 8.97 -6.65
CA PHE A 1191 -29.95 7.99 -7.63
C PHE A 1191 -31.29 7.36 -7.23
N GLY A 1192 -32.23 7.30 -8.17
CA GLY A 1192 -33.58 6.76 -7.94
C GLY A 1192 -34.48 7.71 -7.14
N PRO A 1193 -35.82 7.57 -7.23
CA PRO A 1193 -36.73 8.39 -6.45
C PRO A 1193 -36.50 8.16 -4.95
N PRO A 1194 -36.52 9.22 -4.12
CA PRO A 1194 -36.35 9.11 -2.68
C PRO A 1194 -37.44 8.21 -2.07
N PRO A 1195 -37.13 7.47 -0.99
CA PRO A 1195 -38.15 6.68 -0.28
C PRO A 1195 -39.31 7.60 0.14
N HIS A 1196 -40.55 7.18 -0.11
CA HIS A 1196 -41.72 7.91 0.37
C HIS A 1196 -41.69 7.96 1.89
N ASP A 1197 -41.51 9.16 2.46
CA ASP A 1197 -41.62 9.42 3.89
C ASP A 1197 -43.11 9.59 4.25
N PRO A 1198 -43.76 8.62 4.94
CA PRO A 1198 -45.20 8.69 5.20
C PRO A 1198 -45.60 9.79 6.18
N ILE A 1199 -44.64 10.48 6.82
CA ILE A 1199 -44.87 11.30 8.01
C ILE A 1199 -45.05 12.80 7.68
N LYS A 1200 -44.83 13.24 6.44
CA LYS A 1200 -44.89 14.68 6.06
C LYS A 1200 -46.25 15.22 5.58
N GLN A 1201 -47.35 14.46 5.69
CA GLN A 1201 -48.69 14.94 5.29
C GLN A 1201 -49.58 15.47 6.42
N GLU A 1202 -49.13 15.50 7.67
CA GLU A 1202 -49.85 16.21 8.75
C GLU A 1202 -49.01 17.37 9.31
N LYS A 1203 -48.86 18.45 8.52
CA LYS A 1203 -48.66 19.81 9.04
C LYS A 1203 -49.34 20.84 8.15
#